data_AF-A0A1I7XM01-F1
#
_entry.id   AF-A0A1I7XM01-F1
#
_cell.length_a   1.000
_cell.length_b   1.000
_cell.length_c   1.000
_cell.angle_alpha   90.00
_cell.angle_beta   90.00
_cell.angle_gamma   90.00
#
_symmetry.space_group_name_H-M   'P 1'
#
loop_
_entity.id
_entity.type
_entity.pdbx_description
1 polymer ?
#
loop_
_entity_poly.entity_id
_entity_poly.type
_entity_poly.pdbx_seq_one_letter_code
_entity_poly.pdbx_strand_id
1 'polypeptide(L)'
;MRPKSLDSSVRIENNQFEQNAMNVVVKVRHLRGNAVPVLISRNNFLDNLAYSVVEVDVPKATVSGNFFNNVQSSCEIIRPVPIHSDSVLNHWGYDIEAEILSRICSINNSQLYESHMVDNMSSLLSNYIAETAKNPLPEFGKTYNQVKAMSKPYTIESDVTVKADEIVIIESGSHFDISSKVGFIIQERGKIYFNGTNKNPVWLYGASPWTGIVVKPGGTLVLNYVIIENASTGVWIDSDKVEIKGAMIINPTIHGVEITANSATEVDLGHSMVEQAGSTAVVVDERNSDIIIRDLVIKDSNGSGIDFLFPIGDIQIENVKVINASSFSIHLAESSPSSLHTVSIKNVSITNQAKGHAGLLISGSWIQNLTIDGSLFNNNSVPSLILGLECRDHPFLITIRNSLFTYNNDTVIHLHMGECAGLEMKDNLLEENNRNGEQGVLILKAQPKKMLDDILLSIKRNKFLSNHGEYVASLSMEESNKMSGIISENLFEDNLNSDAVLVVTSPYFHIINNTFSNPNSKYQTVLRGNSNWKFTASGNEWGSTIANDVEQRSHISSEMSIHSTPSSDTMGNALVEEMKKNATNIEIVTPLNMQCSHLNYCSNRGTCMGWSSVDCSQPLCRYDCSGHGKCVSKDECECDVGWTGDANIYPMQ
;
A
#
# COMPACT_ATOMS: atom_id res chain seq x y z
N MET A 1 -39.35 -20.12 46.16
CA MET A 1 -38.31 -19.92 45.14
C MET A 1 -37.83 -18.48 45.22
N ARG A 2 -36.58 -18.22 45.63
CA ARG A 2 -35.97 -16.88 45.51
C ARG A 2 -35.48 -16.72 44.07
N PRO A 3 -35.59 -15.53 43.44
CA PRO A 3 -35.05 -15.32 42.11
C PRO A 3 -33.52 -15.45 42.18
N LYS A 4 -32.91 -16.14 41.20
CA LYS A 4 -31.46 -16.08 40.98
C LYS A 4 -31.08 -14.61 40.78
N SER A 5 -30.16 -14.09 41.60
CA SER A 5 -29.55 -12.78 41.35
C SER A 5 -28.88 -12.81 39.98
N LEU A 6 -29.19 -11.84 39.12
CA LEU A 6 -28.32 -11.57 37.97
C LEU A 6 -26.98 -11.05 38.53
N ASP A 7 -25.91 -11.83 38.35
CA ASP A 7 -24.56 -11.33 38.58
C ASP A 7 -24.29 -10.21 37.59
N SER A 8 -24.30 -8.98 38.08
CA SER A 8 -24.01 -7.79 37.29
C SER A 8 -22.50 -7.58 37.25
N SER A 9 -21.94 -7.40 36.05
CA SER A 9 -20.51 -7.14 35.83
C SER A 9 -20.32 -5.97 34.86
N VAL A 10 -19.25 -5.20 35.03
CA VAL A 10 -18.83 -4.18 34.05
C VAL A 10 -17.74 -4.78 33.16
N ARG A 11 -17.93 -4.70 31.85
CA ARG A 11 -17.00 -5.26 30.85
C ARG A 11 -16.65 -4.20 29.82
N ILE A 12 -15.36 -3.96 29.63
CA ILE A 12 -14.79 -3.11 28.58
C ILE A 12 -13.88 -4.02 27.78
N GLU A 13 -14.35 -4.51 26.63
CA GLU A 13 -13.65 -5.52 25.85
C GLU A 13 -13.66 -5.20 24.35
N ASN A 14 -12.56 -5.50 23.65
CA ASN A 14 -12.43 -5.35 22.19
C ASN A 14 -12.63 -3.91 21.68
N ASN A 15 -12.10 -2.91 22.40
CA ASN A 15 -12.14 -1.49 21.99
C ASN A 15 -10.75 -0.98 21.61
N GLN A 16 -10.73 0.09 20.81
CA GLN A 16 -9.51 0.79 20.39
C GLN A 16 -9.59 2.24 20.86
N PHE A 17 -8.58 2.68 21.59
CA PHE A 17 -8.46 4.02 22.17
C PHE A 17 -7.15 4.64 21.69
N GLU A 18 -7.25 5.61 20.77
CA GLU A 18 -6.08 6.22 20.13
C GLU A 18 -6.11 7.74 20.24
N GLN A 19 -4.93 8.33 20.42
CA GLN A 19 -4.73 9.79 20.37
C GLN A 19 -5.64 10.60 21.31
N ASN A 20 -6.13 9.99 22.40
CA ASN A 20 -6.99 10.68 23.34
C ASN A 20 -6.16 11.66 24.20
N ALA A 21 -6.47 12.96 24.09
CA ALA A 21 -5.81 14.03 24.83
C ALA A 21 -6.61 14.47 26.08
N MET A 22 -7.01 13.50 26.90
CA MET A 22 -7.78 13.73 28.14
C MET A 22 -6.99 13.32 29.39
N ASN A 23 -7.47 13.63 30.60
CA ASN A 23 -6.72 13.30 31.82
C ASN A 23 -6.63 11.78 32.07
N VAL A 24 -7.76 11.05 31.89
CA VAL A 24 -7.83 9.58 32.02
C VAL A 24 -8.70 9.01 30.89
N VAL A 25 -8.21 8.04 30.12
CA VAL A 25 -8.96 7.45 28.99
C VAL A 25 -10.11 6.57 29.47
N VAL A 26 -9.85 5.64 30.39
CA VAL A 26 -10.87 4.78 31.01
C VAL A 26 -10.78 4.90 32.52
N LYS A 27 -11.83 5.42 33.15
CA LYS A 27 -11.92 5.55 34.61
C LYS A 27 -13.11 4.78 35.15
N VAL A 28 -12.84 3.82 36.02
CA VAL A 28 -13.88 3.04 36.72
C VAL A 28 -13.71 3.22 38.22
N ARG A 29 -14.76 3.72 38.89
CA ARG A 29 -14.74 4.02 40.32
C ARG A 29 -15.96 3.48 41.03
N HIS A 30 -15.75 2.85 42.19
CA HIS A 30 -16.85 2.46 43.07
C HIS A 30 -17.30 3.66 43.91
N LEU A 31 -18.54 4.11 43.72
CA LEU A 31 -19.06 5.28 44.44
C LEU A 31 -19.70 4.89 45.78
N ARG A 32 -20.65 3.94 45.79
CA ARG A 32 -21.32 3.32 46.97
C ARG A 32 -22.03 2.01 46.59
N GLY A 33 -22.37 1.17 47.57
CA GLY A 33 -23.22 -0.02 47.38
C GLY A 33 -22.45 -1.33 47.23
N ASN A 34 -23.07 -2.37 46.66
CA ASN A 34 -22.37 -3.63 46.39
C ASN A 34 -21.39 -3.47 45.23
N ALA A 35 -20.12 -3.84 45.43
CA ALA A 35 -19.11 -3.81 44.38
C ALA A 35 -19.41 -4.90 43.33
N VAL A 36 -19.42 -4.50 42.06
CA VAL A 36 -19.53 -5.40 40.91
C VAL A 36 -18.13 -5.68 40.34
N PRO A 37 -17.85 -6.90 39.85
CA PRO A 37 -16.59 -7.19 39.20
C PRO A 37 -16.45 -6.40 37.90
N VAL A 38 -15.24 -5.88 37.67
CA VAL A 38 -14.87 -5.13 36.47
C VAL A 38 -13.85 -5.95 35.67
N LEU A 39 -14.12 -6.14 34.37
CA LEU A 39 -13.18 -6.76 33.42
C LEU A 39 -12.85 -5.76 32.31
N ILE A 40 -11.57 -5.49 32.13
CA ILE A 40 -11.02 -4.71 31.02
C ILE A 40 -10.08 -5.63 30.26
N SER A 41 -10.46 -6.09 29.07
CA SER A 41 -9.65 -7.07 28.34
C SER A 41 -9.71 -6.96 26.82
N ARG A 42 -8.61 -7.25 26.13
CA ARG A 42 -8.53 -7.20 24.65
C ARG A 42 -8.83 -5.81 24.09
N ASN A 43 -8.41 -4.76 24.77
CA ASN A 43 -8.49 -3.39 24.25
C ASN A 43 -7.10 -2.92 23.82
N ASN A 44 -7.05 -2.03 22.82
CA ASN A 44 -5.82 -1.40 22.35
C ASN A 44 -5.80 0.07 22.79
N PHE A 45 -4.74 0.46 23.50
CA PHE A 45 -4.49 1.81 23.95
C PHE A 45 -3.18 2.32 23.32
N LEU A 46 -3.29 3.09 22.24
CA LEU A 46 -2.16 3.49 21.40
C LEU A 46 -2.04 5.02 21.33
N ASP A 47 -0.82 5.54 21.48
CA ASP A 47 -0.51 6.97 21.29
C ASP A 47 -1.42 7.94 22.04
N ASN A 48 -2.00 7.53 23.17
CA ASN A 48 -2.82 8.42 23.97
C ASN A 48 -1.91 9.45 24.64
N LEU A 49 -2.31 10.72 24.55
CA LEU A 49 -1.61 11.84 25.18
C LEU A 49 -2.10 12.07 26.62
N ALA A 50 -2.82 11.09 27.17
CA ALA A 50 -3.42 11.17 28.48
C ALA A 50 -2.37 11.03 29.60
N TYR A 51 -2.60 11.69 30.74
CA TYR A 51 -1.74 11.51 31.91
C TYR A 51 -1.80 10.07 32.40
N SER A 52 -3.01 9.48 32.41
CA SER A 52 -3.19 8.05 32.60
C SER A 52 -4.18 7.40 31.64
N VAL A 53 -3.98 6.12 31.38
CA VAL A 53 -4.77 5.40 30.37
C VAL A 53 -5.94 4.67 31.02
N VAL A 54 -5.67 3.78 31.99
CA VAL A 54 -6.69 3.03 32.72
C VAL A 54 -6.57 3.31 34.21
N GLU A 55 -7.59 3.91 34.82
CA GLU A 55 -7.72 4.08 36.27
C GLU A 55 -8.85 3.20 36.82
N VAL A 56 -8.50 2.24 37.68
CA VAL A 56 -9.45 1.34 38.35
C VAL A 56 -9.40 1.54 39.86
N ASP A 57 -10.40 2.24 40.40
CA ASP A 57 -10.62 2.45 41.83
C ASP A 57 -11.85 1.63 42.28
N VAL A 58 -11.69 0.31 42.23
CA VAL A 58 -12.72 -0.68 42.61
C VAL A 58 -12.11 -1.88 43.35
N PRO A 59 -12.86 -2.58 44.23
CA PRO A 59 -12.33 -3.72 44.98
C PRO A 59 -11.99 -4.97 44.16
N LYS A 60 -12.62 -5.15 42.99
CA LYS A 60 -12.42 -6.31 42.10
C LYS A 60 -12.36 -5.85 40.64
N ALA A 61 -11.15 -5.67 40.13
CA ALA A 61 -10.89 -5.40 38.71
C ALA A 61 -9.88 -6.39 38.15
N THR A 62 -10.12 -6.86 36.94
CA THR A 62 -9.16 -7.61 36.13
C THR A 62 -8.85 -6.80 34.89
N VAL A 63 -7.57 -6.48 34.69
CA VAL A 63 -7.07 -5.82 33.48
C VAL A 63 -6.10 -6.81 32.82
N SER A 64 -6.51 -7.45 31.74
CA SER A 64 -5.76 -8.53 31.10
C SER A 64 -6.02 -8.61 29.60
N GLY A 65 -4.99 -8.90 28.81
CA GLY A 65 -5.02 -9.07 27.37
C GLY A 65 -5.17 -7.76 26.63
N ASN A 66 -4.89 -6.61 27.25
CA ASN A 66 -4.91 -5.30 26.59
C ASN A 66 -3.53 -4.96 26.06
N PHE A 67 -3.45 -4.09 25.06
CA PHE A 67 -2.21 -3.56 24.52
C PHE A 67 -2.04 -2.09 24.94
N PHE A 68 -0.92 -1.76 25.57
CA PHE A 68 -0.59 -0.41 26.04
C PHE A 68 0.69 0.07 25.36
N ASN A 69 0.63 1.13 24.56
CA ASN A 69 1.80 1.80 24.00
C ASN A 69 1.55 3.32 23.94
N ASN A 70 1.76 4.00 25.06
CA ASN A 70 1.46 5.42 25.22
C ASN A 70 2.69 6.14 25.78
N VAL A 71 3.64 6.44 24.90
CA VAL A 71 4.97 7.00 25.23
C VAL A 71 4.90 8.24 26.13
N GLN A 72 3.84 9.05 25.97
CA GLN A 72 3.63 10.30 26.70
C GLN A 72 2.90 10.14 28.04
N SER A 73 2.29 8.99 28.33
CA SER A 73 1.54 8.76 29.57
C SER A 73 2.47 8.49 30.75
N SER A 74 2.27 9.17 31.87
CA SER A 74 3.08 8.92 33.09
C SER A 74 2.75 7.57 33.73
N CYS A 75 1.48 7.16 33.68
CA CYS A 75 1.00 5.88 34.19
C CYS A 75 -0.03 5.29 33.23
N GLU A 76 0.18 4.10 32.70
CA GLU A 76 -0.82 3.49 31.81
C GLU A 76 -1.88 2.73 32.61
N ILE A 77 -1.53 2.15 33.76
CA ILE A 77 -2.48 1.56 34.69
C ILE A 77 -2.34 2.22 36.06
N ILE A 78 -3.45 2.67 36.63
CA ILE A 78 -3.54 3.22 37.99
C ILE A 78 -4.52 2.39 38.81
N ARG A 79 -4.10 1.97 40.01
CA ARG A 79 -4.98 1.30 40.99
C ARG A 79 -4.49 1.44 42.43
N PRO A 80 -5.32 1.12 43.45
CA PRO A 80 -4.94 1.29 44.86
C PRO A 80 -3.69 0.49 45.27
N VAL A 81 -3.50 -0.71 44.72
CA VAL A 81 -2.31 -1.54 44.93
C VAL A 81 -1.90 -2.13 43.58
N PRO A 82 -0.73 -1.77 43.03
CA PRO A 82 -0.17 -2.42 41.85
C PRO A 82 -0.07 -3.93 42.05
N ILE A 83 -0.46 -4.71 41.05
CA ILE A 83 -0.32 -6.17 41.09
C ILE A 83 0.47 -6.65 39.88
N HIS A 84 1.34 -7.64 40.08
CA HIS A 84 2.21 -8.17 39.04
C HIS A 84 1.44 -8.74 37.84
N SER A 85 0.20 -9.20 38.03
CA SER A 85 -0.62 -9.66 36.91
C SER A 85 -0.89 -8.59 35.85
N ASP A 86 -0.85 -7.30 36.22
CA ASP A 86 -1.04 -6.22 35.25
C ASP A 86 0.14 -6.12 34.27
N SER A 87 1.37 -6.43 34.73
CA SER A 87 2.56 -6.40 33.86
C SER A 87 2.68 -7.64 32.97
N VAL A 88 2.20 -8.81 33.42
CA VAL A 88 2.39 -10.07 32.68
C VAL A 88 1.16 -10.53 31.89
N LEU A 89 -0.04 -10.06 32.25
CA LEU A 89 -1.26 -10.42 31.53
C LEU A 89 -1.65 -9.38 30.48
N ASN A 90 -0.93 -8.27 30.33
CA ASN A 90 -1.15 -7.28 29.27
C ASN A 90 0.10 -7.15 28.41
N HIS A 91 -0.09 -6.65 27.19
CA HIS A 91 0.99 -6.34 26.25
C HIS A 91 1.39 -4.87 26.42
N TRP A 92 2.68 -4.59 26.36
CA TRP A 92 3.26 -3.27 26.60
C TRP A 92 4.14 -2.89 25.40
N GLY A 93 4.14 -1.62 25.01
CA GLY A 93 5.06 -1.05 24.02
C GLY A 93 6.49 -0.86 24.55
N TYR A 94 6.80 -1.47 25.69
CA TYR A 94 8.09 -1.46 26.35
C TYR A 94 8.54 -2.91 26.55
N ASP A 95 9.81 -3.21 26.22
CA ASP A 95 10.36 -4.56 26.32
C ASP A 95 11.14 -4.80 27.64
N ILE A 96 11.27 -3.76 28.47
CA ILE A 96 12.03 -3.81 29.73
C ILE A 96 11.06 -3.88 30.90
N GLU A 97 11.12 -4.95 31.69
CA GLU A 97 10.23 -5.18 32.84
C GLU A 97 10.25 -4.01 33.85
N ALA A 98 11.43 -3.41 34.08
CA ALA A 98 11.55 -2.24 34.95
C ALA A 98 10.77 -1.02 34.41
N GLU A 99 10.70 -0.85 33.08
CA GLU A 99 9.93 0.21 32.44
C GLU A 99 8.43 -0.10 32.53
N ILE A 100 8.02 -1.35 32.27
CA ILE A 100 6.63 -1.80 32.42
C ILE A 100 6.14 -1.55 33.86
N LEU A 101 6.91 -1.97 34.85
CA LEU A 101 6.56 -1.78 36.27
C LEU A 101 6.49 -0.29 36.63
N SER A 102 7.31 0.57 36.00
CA SER A 102 7.26 2.02 36.21
C SER A 102 5.98 2.68 35.65
N ARG A 103 5.30 2.03 34.70
CA ARG A 103 4.03 2.51 34.12
C ARG A 103 2.78 2.05 34.88
N ILE A 104 2.93 1.19 35.89
CA ILE A 104 1.84 0.73 36.77
C ILE A 104 1.92 1.47 38.11
N CYS A 105 0.98 2.39 38.34
CA CYS A 105 1.05 3.33 39.44
C CYS A 105 0.01 3.08 40.54
N SER A 106 0.35 3.51 41.75
CA SER A 106 -0.54 3.49 42.91
C SER A 106 -1.37 4.78 43.03
N ILE A 107 -2.61 4.68 43.52
CA ILE A 107 -3.41 5.84 43.92
C ILE A 107 -2.96 6.31 45.31
N ASN A 108 -2.37 7.51 45.41
CA ASN A 108 -1.90 8.13 46.68
C ASN A 108 -3.01 8.46 47.71
N ASN A 109 -4.23 7.95 47.56
CA ASN A 109 -5.38 8.18 48.43
C ASN A 109 -5.90 6.89 49.09
N SER A 110 -5.05 5.90 49.31
CA SER A 110 -5.40 4.64 49.97
C SER A 110 -5.56 4.78 51.50
N GLN A 111 -6.52 5.58 51.96
CA GLN A 111 -7.01 5.52 53.34
C GLN A 111 -8.19 4.53 53.53
N LEU A 112 -8.51 3.68 52.55
CA LEU A 112 -9.73 2.86 52.59
C LEU A 112 -9.58 1.35 52.45
N TYR A 113 -8.36 0.80 52.35
CA TYR A 113 -8.19 -0.66 52.33
C TYR A 113 -6.96 -1.06 53.15
N GLU A 114 -7.21 -1.47 54.40
CA GLU A 114 -6.20 -1.98 55.32
C GLU A 114 -5.60 -3.32 54.86
N SER A 115 -4.30 -3.42 55.12
CA SER A 115 -3.40 -4.52 54.89
C SER A 115 -3.83 -5.82 55.58
N HIS A 116 -4.04 -6.88 54.81
CA HIS A 116 -3.82 -8.25 55.28
C HIS A 116 -3.22 -9.08 54.15
N MET A 117 -2.29 -9.96 54.52
CA MET A 117 -1.51 -10.90 53.70
C MET A 117 -0.05 -10.51 53.42
N VAL A 118 0.72 -10.27 54.49
CA VAL A 118 2.11 -10.71 54.58
C VAL A 118 2.10 -11.88 55.56
N ASP A 119 2.39 -13.10 55.09
CA ASP A 119 3.00 -14.23 55.85
C ASP A 119 2.81 -15.63 55.23
N ASN A 120 2.15 -15.80 54.07
CA ASN A 120 2.04 -17.11 53.40
C ASN A 120 2.73 -17.20 52.03
N MET A 121 3.70 -16.33 51.75
CA MET A 121 4.41 -16.33 50.46
C MET A 121 5.39 -17.52 50.32
N SER A 122 5.94 -18.06 51.42
CA SER A 122 6.97 -19.11 51.33
C SER A 122 6.39 -20.52 51.13
N SER A 123 5.18 -20.79 51.61
CA SER A 123 4.53 -22.11 51.47
C SER A 123 3.68 -22.26 50.20
N LEU A 124 3.28 -21.14 49.57
CA LEU A 124 2.65 -21.14 48.25
C LEU A 124 3.68 -21.26 47.11
N LEU A 125 4.89 -20.73 47.29
CA LEU A 125 5.96 -20.88 46.29
C LEU A 125 6.40 -22.34 46.11
N SER A 126 6.48 -23.14 47.18
CA SER A 126 6.91 -24.55 47.06
C SER A 126 5.88 -25.45 46.38
N ASN A 127 4.59 -25.09 46.42
CA ASN A 127 3.53 -25.85 45.75
C ASN A 127 3.15 -25.30 44.36
N TYR A 128 3.49 -24.05 44.02
CA TYR A 128 3.24 -23.48 42.69
C TYR A 128 4.39 -23.71 41.69
N ILE A 129 5.62 -23.97 42.18
CA ILE A 129 6.76 -24.38 41.33
C ILE A 129 6.55 -25.80 40.74
N ALA A 130 5.53 -26.54 41.18
CA ALA A 130 5.26 -27.90 40.74
C ALA A 130 4.30 -28.04 39.53
N GLU A 131 3.84 -26.97 38.86
CA GLU A 131 2.88 -27.16 37.74
C GLU A 131 2.87 -26.14 36.57
N THR A 132 4.00 -25.49 36.24
CA THR A 132 4.21 -24.99 34.86
C THR A 132 5.07 -25.97 34.08
N ALA A 133 4.52 -27.15 33.80
CA ALA A 133 5.07 -28.01 32.76
C ALA A 133 5.04 -27.21 31.43
N LYS A 134 6.18 -26.63 31.05
CA LYS A 134 6.45 -26.26 29.66
C LYS A 134 6.18 -27.51 28.83
N ASN A 135 5.42 -27.38 27.75
CA ASN A 135 5.19 -28.48 26.84
C ASN A 135 6.22 -28.35 25.72
N PRO A 136 7.43 -28.94 25.86
CA PRO A 136 8.42 -28.85 24.81
C PRO A 136 7.89 -29.53 23.55
N LEU A 137 8.20 -28.96 22.39
CA LEU A 137 7.98 -29.66 21.13
C LEU A 137 8.90 -30.88 21.08
N PRO A 138 8.39 -32.08 20.74
CA PRO A 138 9.23 -33.26 20.58
C PRO A 138 10.27 -33.04 19.47
N GLU A 139 11.49 -33.52 19.69
CA GLU A 139 12.51 -33.53 18.64
C GLU A 139 12.04 -34.37 17.43
N PHE A 140 12.34 -33.88 16.24
CA PHE A 140 12.17 -34.63 15.01
C PHE A 140 13.38 -35.56 14.81
N GLY A 141 13.10 -36.83 14.57
CA GLY A 141 14.13 -37.84 14.36
C GLY A 141 13.66 -39.05 13.57
N LYS A 142 12.43 -38.99 13.06
CA LYS A 142 11.85 -40.00 12.17
C LYS A 142 11.62 -39.37 10.81
N THR A 143 11.50 -40.20 9.78
CA THR A 143 11.03 -39.75 8.46
C THR A 143 9.65 -39.11 8.55
N TYR A 144 8.76 -39.62 9.41
CA TYR A 144 7.43 -39.07 9.65
C TYR A 144 7.28 -38.67 11.12
N ASN A 145 7.02 -37.38 11.35
CA ASN A 145 6.80 -36.78 12.66
C ASN A 145 5.42 -36.12 12.67
N GLN A 146 4.63 -36.39 13.70
CA GLN A 146 3.29 -35.83 13.86
C GLN A 146 3.24 -35.01 15.14
N VAL A 147 2.80 -33.76 15.03
CA VAL A 147 2.57 -32.85 16.15
C VAL A 147 1.07 -32.76 16.37
N LYS A 148 0.61 -33.19 17.54
CA LYS A 148 -0.81 -33.27 17.85
C LYS A 148 -1.32 -31.99 18.49
N ALA A 149 -2.57 -31.67 18.25
CA ALA A 149 -3.20 -30.57 18.98
C ALA A 149 -3.29 -30.91 20.49
N MET A 150 -2.99 -29.93 21.33
CA MET A 150 -3.03 -30.07 22.78
C MET A 150 -3.78 -28.90 23.41
N SER A 151 -4.22 -29.07 24.66
CA SER A 151 -4.93 -28.04 25.41
C SER A 151 -4.03 -26.89 25.89
N LYS A 152 -2.72 -27.10 25.93
CA LYS A 152 -1.70 -26.09 26.27
C LYS A 152 -0.75 -25.95 25.08
N PRO A 153 -0.26 -24.73 24.77
CA PRO A 153 0.63 -24.49 23.66
C PRO A 153 1.98 -25.22 23.81
N TYR A 154 2.62 -25.52 22.69
CA TYR A 154 4.01 -25.95 22.65
C TYR A 154 4.93 -24.76 22.93
N THR A 155 5.90 -24.92 23.82
CA THR A 155 6.93 -23.89 24.07
C THR A 155 8.14 -24.17 23.19
N ILE A 156 8.56 -23.18 22.42
CA ILE A 156 9.68 -23.27 21.48
C ILE A 156 10.78 -22.30 21.91
N GLU A 157 11.88 -22.84 22.46
CA GLU A 157 13.00 -22.04 22.99
C GLU A 157 14.23 -22.00 22.07
N SER A 158 14.21 -22.78 20.98
CA SER A 158 15.27 -22.88 19.98
C SER A 158 14.68 -23.17 18.60
N ASP A 159 15.44 -22.87 17.53
CA ASP A 159 14.97 -23.05 16.16
C ASP A 159 14.45 -24.46 15.88
N VAL A 160 13.26 -24.52 15.29
CA VAL A 160 12.64 -25.76 14.82
C VAL A 160 13.15 -26.03 13.40
N THR A 161 14.19 -26.84 13.29
CA THR A 161 14.77 -27.20 12.00
C THR A 161 14.17 -28.50 11.48
N VAL A 162 13.55 -28.45 10.28
CA VAL A 162 13.09 -29.64 9.55
C VAL A 162 14.17 -30.02 8.54
N LYS A 163 14.84 -31.14 8.79
CA LYS A 163 16.01 -31.59 8.02
C LYS A 163 15.59 -32.37 6.79
N ALA A 164 16.57 -32.64 5.93
CA ALA A 164 16.39 -33.52 4.78
C ALA A 164 15.74 -34.85 5.18
N ASP A 165 14.77 -35.28 4.38
CA ASP A 165 14.01 -36.53 4.55
C ASP A 165 13.08 -36.59 5.78
N GLU A 166 12.95 -35.50 6.54
CA GLU A 166 11.93 -35.35 7.58
C GLU A 166 10.63 -34.78 7.00
N ILE A 167 9.51 -35.41 7.39
CA ILE A 167 8.15 -34.98 7.09
C ILE A 167 7.47 -34.68 8.42
N VAL A 168 7.13 -33.42 8.65
CA VAL A 168 6.47 -32.94 9.87
C VAL A 168 5.03 -32.57 9.54
N ILE A 169 4.08 -33.16 10.24
CA ILE A 169 2.65 -32.90 10.06
C ILE A 169 2.11 -32.32 11.36
N ILE A 170 1.63 -31.07 11.31
CA ILE A 170 1.05 -30.35 12.44
C ILE A 170 -0.47 -30.37 12.32
N GLU A 171 -1.14 -30.91 13.33
CA GLU A 171 -2.59 -31.01 13.37
C GLU A 171 -3.27 -29.65 13.59
N SER A 172 -4.49 -29.50 13.04
CA SER A 172 -5.36 -28.34 13.25
C SER A 172 -5.59 -28.05 14.73
N GLY A 173 -5.60 -26.77 15.13
CA GLY A 173 -5.79 -26.38 16.53
C GLY A 173 -4.53 -26.52 17.39
N SER A 174 -3.37 -26.79 16.79
CA SER A 174 -2.08 -26.72 17.48
C SER A 174 -1.69 -25.26 17.73
N HIS A 175 -1.10 -24.99 18.88
CA HIS A 175 -0.67 -23.66 19.32
C HIS A 175 0.80 -23.70 19.70
N PHE A 176 1.55 -22.67 19.33
CA PHE A 176 2.99 -22.59 19.56
C PHE A 176 3.33 -21.22 20.14
N ASP A 177 4.00 -21.23 21.29
CA ASP A 177 4.55 -20.07 21.99
C ASP A 177 6.06 -20.05 21.76
N ILE A 178 6.52 -19.09 20.97
CA ILE A 178 7.86 -19.04 20.38
C ILE A 178 8.68 -17.94 21.05
N SER A 179 9.87 -18.31 21.52
CA SER A 179 10.80 -17.34 22.10
C SER A 179 11.31 -16.34 21.07
N SER A 180 11.72 -15.15 21.54
CA SER A 180 12.33 -14.11 20.69
C SER A 180 13.50 -14.67 19.88
N LYS A 181 13.63 -14.23 18.62
CA LYS A 181 14.66 -14.64 17.65
C LYS A 181 14.69 -16.13 17.28
N VAL A 182 13.67 -16.90 17.66
CA VAL A 182 13.53 -18.31 17.28
C VAL A 182 12.59 -18.43 16.08
N GLY A 183 12.83 -19.39 15.18
CA GLY A 183 11.99 -19.60 14.00
C GLY A 183 11.79 -21.06 13.62
N PHE A 184 10.97 -21.26 12.58
CA PHE A 184 10.88 -22.54 11.86
C PHE A 184 11.78 -22.46 10.64
N ILE A 185 12.70 -23.41 10.50
CA ILE A 185 13.65 -23.45 9.38
C ILE A 185 13.46 -24.77 8.63
N ILE A 186 12.98 -24.68 7.40
CA ILE A 186 12.78 -25.85 6.53
C ILE A 186 13.96 -25.95 5.58
N GLN A 187 14.79 -26.98 5.76
CA GLN A 187 15.98 -27.20 4.93
C GLN A 187 15.64 -27.93 3.62
N GLU A 188 16.62 -28.02 2.73
CA GLU A 188 16.53 -28.78 1.48
C GLU A 188 16.00 -30.21 1.73
N ARG A 189 14.97 -30.61 0.98
CA ARG A 189 14.26 -31.91 1.11
C ARG A 189 13.51 -32.14 2.43
N GLY A 190 13.55 -31.21 3.38
CA GLY A 190 12.66 -31.21 4.55
C GLY A 190 11.25 -30.76 4.16
N LYS A 191 10.23 -31.33 4.82
CA LYS A 191 8.83 -31.03 4.51
C LYS A 191 8.03 -30.77 5.77
N ILE A 192 7.29 -29.67 5.81
CA ILE A 192 6.36 -29.36 6.90
C ILE A 192 4.97 -29.04 6.36
N TYR A 193 3.96 -29.59 7.02
CA TYR A 193 2.55 -29.42 6.69
C TYR A 193 1.82 -28.88 7.91
N PHE A 194 1.41 -27.62 7.87
CA PHE A 194 0.51 -27.03 8.84
C PHE A 194 -0.92 -27.25 8.39
N ASN A 195 -1.61 -28.23 8.98
CA ASN A 195 -2.95 -28.64 8.58
C ASN A 195 -4.04 -27.94 9.40
N GLY A 196 -4.00 -26.61 9.46
CA GLY A 196 -5.06 -25.81 10.05
C GLY A 196 -6.36 -25.88 9.24
N THR A 197 -7.45 -25.43 9.88
CA THR A 197 -8.74 -25.22 9.23
C THR A 197 -9.30 -23.86 9.63
N ASN A 198 -10.25 -23.32 8.88
CA ASN A 198 -10.92 -22.06 9.23
C ASN A 198 -11.57 -22.05 10.64
N LYS A 199 -11.94 -23.21 11.19
CA LYS A 199 -12.51 -23.34 12.53
C LYS A 199 -11.45 -23.60 13.60
N ASN A 200 -10.42 -24.36 13.25
CA ASN A 200 -9.33 -24.75 14.12
C ASN A 200 -8.01 -24.43 13.40
N PRO A 201 -7.58 -23.16 13.40
CA PRO A 201 -6.33 -22.77 12.77
C PRO A 201 -5.14 -23.38 13.53
N VAL A 202 -3.97 -23.44 12.88
CA VAL A 202 -2.72 -23.56 13.63
C VAL A 202 -2.28 -22.15 14.01
N TRP A 203 -1.88 -21.94 15.26
CA TRP A 203 -1.52 -20.61 15.75
C TRP A 203 -0.06 -20.57 16.20
N LEU A 204 0.73 -19.74 15.52
CA LEU A 204 2.11 -19.43 15.82
C LEU A 204 2.19 -18.01 16.38
N TYR A 205 2.62 -17.88 17.62
CA TYR A 205 2.82 -16.59 18.27
C TYR A 205 4.06 -16.64 19.16
N GLY A 206 4.58 -15.50 19.56
CA GLY A 206 5.80 -15.47 20.36
C GLY A 206 6.12 -14.13 21.00
N ALA A 207 7.07 -14.15 21.92
CA ALA A 207 7.61 -12.94 22.55
C ALA A 207 8.52 -12.17 21.56
N SER A 208 8.26 -10.87 21.46
CA SER A 208 8.76 -9.85 20.51
C SER A 208 10.22 -9.96 20.02
N PRO A 209 10.45 -9.76 18.71
CA PRO A 209 9.87 -10.57 17.64
C PRO A 209 10.63 -11.89 17.49
N TRP A 210 9.89 -12.96 17.21
CA TRP A 210 10.44 -14.24 16.79
C TRP A 210 10.68 -14.24 15.27
N THR A 211 11.54 -15.11 14.74
CA THR A 211 12.08 -14.94 13.38
C THR A 211 11.03 -15.08 12.28
N GLY A 212 10.08 -16.01 12.43
CA GLY A 212 9.14 -16.40 11.38
C GLY A 212 9.34 -17.82 10.87
N ILE A 213 8.75 -18.10 9.70
CA ILE A 213 8.95 -19.35 8.97
C ILE A 213 9.89 -19.10 7.79
N VAL A 214 11.04 -19.77 7.79
CA VAL A 214 12.06 -19.65 6.73
C VAL A 214 12.12 -20.95 5.93
N VAL A 215 11.75 -20.88 4.65
CA VAL A 215 11.79 -22.02 3.74
C VAL A 215 13.03 -21.90 2.86
N LYS A 216 14.07 -22.68 3.14
CA LYS A 216 15.31 -22.69 2.34
C LYS A 216 15.14 -23.42 1.00
N PRO A 217 16.07 -23.24 0.04
CA PRO A 217 15.92 -23.81 -1.29
C PRO A 217 15.73 -25.32 -1.25
N GLY A 218 14.71 -25.80 -1.96
CA GLY A 218 14.33 -27.21 -2.03
C GLY A 218 13.53 -27.73 -0.83
N GLY A 219 13.29 -26.92 0.21
CA GLY A 219 12.39 -27.20 1.32
C GLY A 219 10.91 -27.11 0.92
N THR A 220 10.04 -27.88 1.57
CA THR A 220 8.60 -27.89 1.27
C THR A 220 7.78 -27.36 2.44
N LEU A 221 6.94 -26.35 2.18
CA LEU A 221 6.00 -25.79 3.13
C LEU A 221 4.58 -25.89 2.57
N VAL A 222 3.67 -26.50 3.33
CA VAL A 222 2.23 -26.40 3.09
C VAL A 222 1.59 -25.71 4.30
N LEU A 223 0.99 -24.55 4.07
CA LEU A 223 0.51 -23.65 5.11
C LEU A 223 -1.00 -23.42 4.95
N ASN A 224 -1.81 -24.26 5.62
CA ASN A 224 -3.26 -24.19 5.58
C ASN A 224 -3.82 -23.55 6.85
N TYR A 225 -4.55 -22.44 6.71
CA TYR A 225 -5.24 -21.73 7.79
C TYR A 225 -4.37 -21.58 9.04
N VAL A 226 -3.23 -20.91 8.87
CA VAL A 226 -2.28 -20.63 9.96
C VAL A 226 -2.36 -19.17 10.33
N ILE A 227 -2.42 -18.89 11.63
CA ILE A 227 -2.27 -17.55 12.19
C ILE A 227 -0.82 -17.39 12.63
N ILE A 228 -0.14 -16.37 12.11
CA ILE A 228 1.23 -16.00 12.41
C ILE A 228 1.21 -14.60 13.03
N GLU A 229 1.51 -14.51 14.31
CA GLU A 229 1.44 -13.25 15.06
C GLU A 229 2.81 -12.81 15.58
N ASN A 230 3.11 -11.52 15.43
CA ASN A 230 4.30 -10.87 15.99
C ASN A 230 5.65 -11.49 15.56
N ALA A 231 5.68 -12.10 14.37
CA ALA A 231 6.92 -12.53 13.75
C ALA A 231 7.71 -11.32 13.24
N SER A 232 9.02 -11.47 13.05
CA SER A 232 9.85 -10.47 12.38
C SER A 232 9.47 -10.39 10.91
N THR A 233 9.63 -11.52 10.22
CA THR A 233 9.05 -11.76 8.90
C THR A 233 8.07 -12.91 9.02
N GLY A 234 6.83 -12.77 8.56
CA GLY A 234 5.83 -13.84 8.71
C GLY A 234 6.26 -15.14 8.01
N VAL A 235 6.49 -15.06 6.70
CA VAL A 235 6.97 -16.19 5.88
C VAL A 235 8.05 -15.71 4.91
N TRP A 236 9.21 -16.36 4.94
CA TRP A 236 10.30 -16.16 3.99
C TRP A 236 10.31 -17.33 2.99
N ILE A 237 9.90 -17.03 1.75
CA ILE A 237 9.75 -17.97 0.64
C ILE A 237 11.03 -17.96 -0.20
N ASP A 238 11.95 -18.86 0.17
CA ASP A 238 13.20 -19.12 -0.56
C ASP A 238 13.21 -20.54 -1.16
N SER A 239 12.03 -21.01 -1.61
CA SER A 239 11.86 -22.26 -2.35
C SER A 239 10.62 -22.26 -3.25
N ASP A 240 10.68 -23.05 -4.31
CA ASP A 240 9.62 -23.32 -5.29
C ASP A 240 8.49 -24.26 -4.81
N LYS A 241 8.58 -24.79 -3.58
CA LYS A 241 7.66 -25.79 -3.02
C LYS A 241 6.90 -25.24 -1.83
N VAL A 242 6.29 -24.08 -2.01
CA VAL A 242 5.50 -23.40 -0.98
C VAL A 242 4.05 -23.29 -1.45
N GLU A 243 3.14 -23.85 -0.66
CA GLU A 243 1.70 -23.74 -0.86
C GLU A 243 1.07 -23.05 0.34
N ILE A 244 0.32 -21.97 0.12
CA ILE A 244 -0.33 -21.19 1.18
C ILE A 244 -1.83 -21.10 0.91
N LYS A 245 -2.63 -21.24 1.97
CA LYS A 245 -4.08 -21.08 1.90
C LYS A 245 -4.65 -20.48 3.17
N GLY A 246 -5.29 -19.32 3.05
CA GLY A 246 -6.05 -18.67 4.12
C GLY A 246 -5.22 -18.38 5.37
N ALA A 247 -3.94 -18.04 5.20
CA ALA A 247 -3.07 -17.62 6.28
C ALA A 247 -3.45 -16.22 6.78
N MET A 248 -3.21 -15.95 8.05
CA MET A 248 -3.35 -14.63 8.65
C MET A 248 -2.03 -14.24 9.28
N ILE A 249 -1.33 -13.28 8.70
CA ILE A 249 -0.05 -12.76 9.19
C ILE A 249 -0.34 -11.40 9.81
N ILE A 250 -0.21 -11.32 11.13
CA ILE A 250 -0.69 -10.17 11.91
C ILE A 250 0.48 -9.56 12.66
N ASN A 251 0.60 -8.23 12.52
CA ASN A 251 1.61 -7.41 13.17
C ASN A 251 3.05 -7.95 12.98
N PRO A 252 3.48 -8.32 11.75
CA PRO A 252 4.88 -8.67 11.55
C PRO A 252 5.74 -7.41 11.74
N THR A 253 6.84 -7.47 12.48
CA THR A 253 7.61 -6.26 12.81
C THR A 253 8.38 -5.70 11.62
N ILE A 254 8.71 -6.54 10.64
CA ILE A 254 9.36 -6.15 9.39
C ILE A 254 8.42 -6.46 8.21
N HIS A 255 8.40 -7.71 7.74
CA HIS A 255 7.68 -8.09 6.52
C HIS A 255 6.59 -9.13 6.77
N GLY A 256 5.47 -9.05 6.04
CA GLY A 256 4.50 -10.14 6.07
C GLY A 256 5.04 -11.37 5.35
N VAL A 257 5.37 -11.20 4.08
CA VAL A 257 5.94 -12.22 3.21
C VAL A 257 7.16 -11.65 2.50
N GLU A 258 8.23 -12.44 2.45
CA GLU A 258 9.46 -12.13 1.71
C GLU A 258 9.68 -13.20 0.65
N ILE A 259 9.83 -12.78 -0.60
CA ILE A 259 9.93 -13.67 -1.78
C ILE A 259 11.31 -13.48 -2.42
N THR A 260 12.09 -14.56 -2.51
CA THR A 260 13.46 -14.53 -3.07
C THR A 260 13.55 -15.21 -4.42
N ALA A 261 14.68 -15.08 -5.12
CA ALA A 261 14.98 -15.74 -6.40
C ALA A 261 14.70 -17.26 -6.48
N ASN A 262 14.67 -17.99 -5.36
CA ASN A 262 14.43 -19.43 -5.37
C ASN A 262 12.94 -19.81 -5.28
N SER A 263 12.03 -18.84 -5.13
CA SER A 263 10.59 -19.12 -5.16
C SER A 263 10.11 -19.51 -6.56
N ALA A 264 8.94 -20.16 -6.61
CA ALA A 264 8.23 -20.39 -7.85
C ALA A 264 7.91 -19.07 -8.57
N THR A 265 7.77 -19.15 -9.89
CA THR A 265 7.31 -18.02 -10.73
C THR A 265 5.87 -17.63 -10.43
N GLU A 266 5.08 -18.55 -9.88
CA GLU A 266 3.72 -18.29 -9.41
C GLU A 266 3.68 -18.41 -7.89
N VAL A 267 3.45 -17.28 -7.21
CA VAL A 267 3.29 -17.19 -5.77
C VAL A 267 1.82 -16.89 -5.46
N ASP A 268 1.06 -17.96 -5.33
CA ASP A 268 -0.35 -17.92 -4.91
C ASP A 268 -0.42 -17.90 -3.37
N LEU A 269 -0.97 -16.81 -2.82
CA LEU A 269 -1.13 -16.65 -1.37
C LEU A 269 -2.49 -17.15 -0.88
N GLY A 270 -3.33 -17.73 -1.74
CA GLY A 270 -4.47 -18.55 -1.38
C GLY A 270 -5.53 -17.85 -0.51
N HIS A 271 -5.84 -16.60 -0.84
CA HIS A 271 -6.72 -15.70 -0.09
C HIS A 271 -6.26 -15.45 1.34
N SER A 272 -4.94 -15.34 1.53
CA SER A 272 -4.36 -14.96 2.82
C SER A 272 -4.48 -13.47 3.09
N MET A 273 -4.20 -13.08 4.33
CA MET A 273 -4.19 -11.70 4.79
C MET A 273 -2.88 -11.36 5.49
N VAL A 274 -2.32 -10.20 5.16
CA VAL A 274 -1.28 -9.53 5.94
C VAL A 274 -1.88 -8.26 6.54
N GLU A 275 -1.83 -8.14 7.86
CA GLU A 275 -2.39 -7.01 8.61
C GLU A 275 -1.32 -6.36 9.49
N GLN A 276 -1.24 -5.04 9.45
CA GLN A 276 -0.38 -4.22 10.31
C GLN A 276 1.11 -4.54 10.17
N ALA A 277 1.61 -4.71 8.94
CA ALA A 277 3.04 -4.91 8.72
C ALA A 277 3.84 -3.68 9.18
N GLY A 278 4.88 -3.90 9.98
CA GLY A 278 5.77 -2.85 10.51
C GLY A 278 6.62 -2.17 9.44
N SER A 279 6.87 -2.84 8.31
CA SER A 279 7.41 -2.31 7.07
C SER A 279 6.52 -2.75 5.90
N THR A 280 7.08 -3.38 4.86
CA THR A 280 6.35 -3.82 3.67
C THR A 280 5.59 -5.14 3.91
N ALA A 281 4.34 -5.24 3.46
CA ALA A 281 3.57 -6.48 3.63
C ALA A 281 4.08 -7.63 2.76
N VAL A 282 4.40 -7.38 1.48
CA VAL A 282 5.08 -8.33 0.60
C VAL A 282 6.28 -7.66 -0.04
N VAL A 283 7.48 -8.15 0.26
CA VAL A 283 8.69 -7.72 -0.43
C VAL A 283 9.14 -8.80 -1.41
N VAL A 284 9.49 -8.38 -2.62
CA VAL A 284 10.12 -9.22 -3.63
C VAL A 284 11.57 -8.79 -3.80
N ASP A 285 12.48 -9.67 -3.43
CA ASP A 285 13.92 -9.45 -3.57
C ASP A 285 14.36 -9.48 -5.03
N GLU A 286 15.66 -9.31 -5.26
CA GLU A 286 16.24 -9.50 -6.57
C GLU A 286 16.00 -10.92 -7.09
N ARG A 287 15.51 -10.99 -8.34
CA ARG A 287 15.28 -12.23 -9.09
C ARG A 287 15.84 -12.09 -10.50
N ASN A 288 15.90 -13.20 -11.22
CA ASN A 288 16.24 -13.26 -12.64
C ASN A 288 15.14 -13.92 -13.49
N SER A 289 13.92 -13.97 -12.96
CA SER A 289 12.77 -14.67 -13.55
C SER A 289 11.47 -13.90 -13.33
N ASP A 290 10.50 -14.18 -14.20
CA ASP A 290 9.13 -13.66 -14.14
C ASP A 290 8.44 -14.04 -12.83
N ILE A 291 7.44 -13.24 -12.42
CA ILE A 291 6.67 -13.50 -11.21
C ILE A 291 5.19 -13.11 -11.32
N ILE A 292 4.34 -14.00 -10.80
CA ILE A 292 2.91 -13.80 -10.60
C ILE A 292 2.65 -13.82 -9.10
N ILE A 293 2.03 -12.77 -8.55
CA ILE A 293 1.58 -12.70 -7.16
C ILE A 293 0.06 -12.57 -7.16
N ARG A 294 -0.64 -13.44 -6.41
CA ARG A 294 -2.10 -13.38 -6.37
C ARG A 294 -2.76 -13.78 -5.07
N ASP A 295 -4.04 -13.43 -4.99
CA ASP A 295 -4.99 -13.88 -3.96
C ASP A 295 -4.56 -13.47 -2.54
N LEU A 296 -4.38 -12.16 -2.34
CA LEU A 296 -3.91 -11.58 -1.09
C LEU A 296 -4.73 -10.35 -0.67
N VAL A 297 -4.98 -10.23 0.63
CA VAL A 297 -5.47 -9.00 1.27
C VAL A 297 -4.36 -8.39 2.14
N ILE A 298 -4.09 -7.11 1.96
CA ILE A 298 -3.16 -6.32 2.75
C ILE A 298 -3.93 -5.22 3.45
N LYS A 299 -3.70 -5.03 4.75
CA LYS A 299 -4.36 -4.00 5.55
C LYS A 299 -3.38 -3.29 6.48
N ASP A 300 -3.39 -1.95 6.42
CA ASP A 300 -2.71 -1.05 7.36
C ASP A 300 -1.19 -1.30 7.47
N SER A 301 -0.49 -1.39 6.35
CA SER A 301 0.98 -1.52 6.35
C SER A 301 1.68 -0.19 6.65
N ASN A 302 2.71 -0.21 7.49
CA ASN A 302 3.57 0.94 7.80
C ASN A 302 4.57 1.25 6.68
N GLY A 303 4.87 0.29 5.81
CA GLY A 303 5.64 0.49 4.57
C GLY A 303 4.73 0.40 3.35
N SER A 304 5.25 -0.25 2.30
CA SER A 304 4.48 -0.52 1.08
C SER A 304 3.56 -1.73 1.26
N GLY A 305 2.51 -1.84 0.44
CA GLY A 305 1.74 -3.08 0.36
C GLY A 305 2.57 -4.18 -0.31
N ILE A 306 2.89 -3.99 -1.58
CA ILE A 306 3.83 -4.83 -2.34
C ILE A 306 4.97 -3.96 -2.85
N ASP A 307 6.21 -4.37 -2.61
CA ASP A 307 7.40 -3.67 -3.04
C ASP A 307 8.38 -4.61 -3.72
N PHE A 308 9.02 -4.13 -4.79
CA PHE A 308 10.02 -4.87 -5.54
C PHE A 308 11.36 -4.16 -5.41
N LEU A 309 12.37 -4.85 -4.88
CA LEU A 309 13.70 -4.27 -4.74
C LEU A 309 14.38 -4.09 -6.11
N PHE A 310 14.22 -5.08 -6.99
CA PHE A 310 14.77 -5.07 -8.35
C PHE A 310 13.80 -5.78 -9.31
N PRO A 311 12.75 -5.07 -9.78
CA PRO A 311 11.74 -5.67 -10.66
C PRO A 311 12.36 -6.00 -12.04
N ILE A 312 12.17 -7.23 -12.53
CA ILE A 312 12.70 -7.73 -13.81
C ILE A 312 11.70 -8.66 -14.49
N GLY A 313 11.76 -8.77 -15.82
CA GLY A 313 10.99 -9.74 -16.58
C GLY A 313 9.50 -9.41 -16.65
N ASP A 314 8.66 -10.45 -16.71
CA ASP A 314 7.22 -10.34 -16.71
C ASP A 314 6.66 -10.36 -15.26
N ILE A 315 5.92 -9.32 -14.89
CA ILE A 315 5.30 -9.19 -13.56
C ILE A 315 3.78 -9.16 -13.70
N GLN A 316 3.11 -10.05 -12.96
CA GLN A 316 1.65 -10.07 -12.88
C GLN A 316 1.18 -10.00 -11.42
N ILE A 317 0.20 -9.14 -11.16
CA ILE A 317 -0.47 -9.02 -9.87
C ILE A 317 -1.96 -9.20 -10.09
N GLU A 318 -2.53 -10.27 -9.51
CA GLU A 318 -3.92 -10.65 -9.72
C GLU A 318 -4.70 -10.79 -8.40
N ASN A 319 -5.94 -10.30 -8.35
CA ASN A 319 -6.85 -10.50 -7.19
C ASN A 319 -6.25 -10.02 -5.84
N VAL A 320 -5.48 -8.93 -5.86
CA VAL A 320 -4.89 -8.34 -4.65
C VAL A 320 -5.72 -7.17 -4.17
N LYS A 321 -5.99 -7.11 -2.86
CA LYS A 321 -6.63 -5.96 -2.22
C LYS A 321 -5.67 -5.32 -1.23
N VAL A 322 -5.38 -4.05 -1.40
CA VAL A 322 -4.60 -3.24 -0.45
C VAL A 322 -5.52 -2.18 0.17
N ILE A 323 -5.62 -2.20 1.49
CA ILE A 323 -6.33 -1.22 2.30
C ILE A 323 -5.29 -0.45 3.09
N ASN A 324 -5.05 0.81 2.71
CA ASN A 324 -4.17 1.72 3.43
C ASN A 324 -2.74 1.21 3.66
N ALA A 325 -1.81 1.55 2.76
CA ALA A 325 -0.37 1.39 2.97
C ALA A 325 0.29 2.77 3.12
N SER A 326 1.33 2.86 3.96
CA SER A 326 1.91 4.15 4.36
C SER A 326 2.96 4.71 3.40
N SER A 327 3.46 3.90 2.45
CA SER A 327 4.34 4.34 1.37
C SER A 327 3.58 4.26 0.04
N PHE A 328 3.74 3.17 -0.71
CA PHE A 328 2.92 2.84 -1.88
C PHE A 328 2.03 1.64 -1.57
N SER A 329 0.82 1.58 -2.14
CA SER A 329 0.09 0.30 -2.07
C SER A 329 0.81 -0.76 -2.90
N ILE A 330 1.27 -0.42 -4.10
CA ILE A 330 2.13 -1.25 -4.95
C ILE A 330 3.18 -0.37 -5.61
N HIS A 331 4.45 -0.76 -5.49
CA HIS A 331 5.59 -0.04 -6.04
C HIS A 331 6.38 -0.92 -7.02
N LEU A 332 6.47 -0.46 -8.28
CA LEU A 332 7.23 -1.10 -9.35
C LEU A 332 8.07 -0.05 -10.07
N ALA A 333 9.28 0.19 -9.57
CA ALA A 333 10.23 1.09 -10.20
C ALA A 333 11.41 0.31 -10.79
N GLU A 334 11.54 0.34 -12.11
CA GLU A 334 12.69 -0.24 -12.80
C GLU A 334 13.99 0.48 -12.39
N SER A 335 15.01 -0.31 -12.07
CA SER A 335 16.36 0.18 -11.82
C SER A 335 17.34 -0.48 -12.79
N SER A 336 18.11 0.33 -13.52
CA SER A 336 19.19 -0.16 -14.39
C SER A 336 20.16 -1.07 -13.61
N PRO A 337 20.56 -2.23 -14.15
CA PRO A 337 20.41 -2.71 -15.52
C PRO A 337 19.21 -3.64 -15.78
N SER A 338 18.33 -3.87 -14.80
CA SER A 338 17.23 -4.83 -14.90
C SER A 338 16.09 -4.27 -15.74
N SER A 339 15.66 -4.99 -16.77
CA SER A 339 14.58 -4.57 -17.66
C SER A 339 13.26 -5.25 -17.31
N LEU A 340 12.21 -4.46 -17.10
CA LEU A 340 10.84 -4.96 -17.09
C LEU A 340 10.35 -5.20 -18.51
N HIS A 341 9.69 -6.33 -18.76
CA HIS A 341 9.14 -6.67 -20.08
C HIS A 341 7.64 -6.39 -20.11
N THR A 342 6.84 -7.20 -19.43
CA THR A 342 5.39 -6.98 -19.33
C THR A 342 4.97 -6.78 -17.88
N VAL A 343 4.05 -5.85 -17.66
CA VAL A 343 3.43 -5.62 -16.34
C VAL A 343 1.92 -5.74 -16.48
N SER A 344 1.32 -6.68 -15.74
CA SER A 344 -0.12 -6.92 -15.72
C SER A 344 -0.70 -6.74 -14.33
N ILE A 345 -1.62 -5.80 -14.18
CA ILE A 345 -2.36 -5.52 -12.95
C ILE A 345 -3.83 -5.84 -13.21
N LYS A 346 -4.36 -6.87 -12.56
CA LYS A 346 -5.69 -7.38 -12.87
C LYS A 346 -6.52 -7.63 -11.63
N ASN A 347 -7.73 -7.07 -11.61
CA ASN A 347 -8.63 -7.20 -10.47
C ASN A 347 -7.94 -6.80 -9.13
N VAL A 348 -7.18 -5.70 -9.17
CA VAL A 348 -6.49 -5.15 -8.00
C VAL A 348 -7.32 -4.04 -7.40
N SER A 349 -7.49 -4.06 -6.08
CA SER A 349 -8.26 -3.07 -5.34
C SER A 349 -7.35 -2.29 -4.39
N ILE A 350 -7.18 -0.99 -4.62
CA ILE A 350 -6.42 -0.08 -3.75
C ILE A 350 -7.40 0.93 -3.13
N THR A 351 -7.59 0.82 -1.81
CA THR A 351 -8.65 1.55 -1.13
C THR A 351 -8.21 2.21 0.17
N ASN A 352 -8.86 3.31 0.51
CA ASN A 352 -8.67 4.03 1.78
C ASN A 352 -7.21 4.40 2.06
N GLN A 353 -6.41 4.65 1.02
CA GLN A 353 -5.03 5.06 1.21
C GLN A 353 -4.99 6.52 1.67
N ALA A 354 -4.78 6.70 2.97
CA ALA A 354 -4.86 7.99 3.64
C ALA A 354 -3.49 8.71 3.72
N LYS A 355 -2.39 7.97 3.53
CA LYS A 355 -1.01 8.43 3.67
C LYS A 355 -0.10 7.76 2.64
N GLY A 356 1.11 8.28 2.51
CA GLY A 356 2.12 7.78 1.59
C GLY A 356 2.23 8.59 0.31
N HIS A 357 2.76 7.95 -0.72
CA HIS A 357 3.15 8.59 -1.98
C HIS A 357 2.11 8.39 -3.08
N ALA A 358 1.62 7.16 -3.27
CA ALA A 358 0.57 6.84 -4.24
C ALA A 358 -0.04 5.45 -3.98
N GLY A 359 -1.17 5.18 -4.61
CA GLY A 359 -1.75 3.84 -4.76
C GLY A 359 -0.80 2.91 -5.50
N LEU A 360 -0.81 3.01 -6.82
CA LEU A 360 0.03 2.24 -7.71
C LEU A 360 1.04 3.15 -8.39
N LEU A 361 2.33 2.87 -8.23
CA LEU A 361 3.41 3.47 -9.02
C LEU A 361 4.03 2.41 -9.91
N ILE A 362 4.08 2.68 -11.22
CA ILE A 362 4.89 1.91 -12.17
C ILE A 362 5.77 2.87 -12.96
N SER A 363 7.08 2.67 -12.89
CA SER A 363 8.05 3.45 -13.66
C SER A 363 9.12 2.56 -14.29
N GLY A 364 9.57 2.93 -15.49
CA GLY A 364 10.58 2.15 -16.21
C GLY A 364 10.83 2.63 -17.63
N SER A 365 11.91 2.11 -18.22
CA SER A 365 12.39 2.51 -19.55
C SER A 365 12.39 1.37 -20.59
N TRP A 366 12.16 0.14 -20.15
CA TRP A 366 12.19 -1.06 -21.00
C TRP A 366 10.85 -1.80 -21.09
N ILE A 367 9.81 -1.31 -20.40
CA ILE A 367 8.48 -1.94 -20.39
C ILE A 367 7.91 -2.00 -21.82
N GLN A 368 7.64 -3.21 -22.30
CA GLN A 368 7.11 -3.50 -23.64
C GLN A 368 5.58 -3.55 -23.67
N ASN A 369 4.93 -3.90 -22.56
CA ASN A 369 3.48 -3.88 -22.45
C ASN A 369 3.06 -3.67 -20.99
N LEU A 370 2.10 -2.78 -20.78
CA LEU A 370 1.52 -2.53 -19.47
C LEU A 370 0.00 -2.61 -19.57
N THR A 371 -0.62 -3.47 -18.76
CA THR A 371 -2.08 -3.59 -18.71
C THR A 371 -2.59 -3.43 -17.29
N ILE A 372 -3.58 -2.55 -17.11
CA ILE A 372 -4.40 -2.41 -15.90
C ILE A 372 -5.85 -2.73 -16.30
N ASP A 373 -6.42 -3.83 -15.78
CA ASP A 373 -7.74 -4.32 -16.16
C ASP A 373 -8.60 -4.69 -14.96
N GLY A 374 -9.82 -4.16 -14.90
CA GLY A 374 -10.80 -4.53 -13.88
C GLY A 374 -10.42 -4.10 -12.46
N SER A 375 -9.59 -3.06 -12.32
CA SER A 375 -9.04 -2.64 -11.01
C SER A 375 -9.90 -1.55 -10.36
N LEU A 376 -9.88 -1.49 -9.03
CA LEU A 376 -10.63 -0.55 -8.21
C LEU A 376 -9.67 0.37 -7.44
N PHE A 377 -9.86 1.69 -7.60
CA PHE A 377 -9.20 2.72 -6.82
C PHE A 377 -10.25 3.55 -6.13
N ASN A 378 -10.38 3.41 -4.81
CA ASN A 378 -11.50 3.99 -4.07
C ASN A 378 -11.08 4.68 -2.78
N ASN A 379 -11.56 5.91 -2.59
CA ASN A 379 -11.38 6.68 -1.36
C ASN A 379 -9.90 6.87 -0.98
N ASN A 380 -9.03 7.10 -1.96
CA ASN A 380 -7.62 7.41 -1.73
C ASN A 380 -7.42 8.93 -1.64
N SER A 381 -6.68 9.39 -0.62
CA SER A 381 -6.32 10.81 -0.45
C SER A 381 -4.92 11.14 -0.94
N VAL A 382 -4.28 10.19 -1.62
CA VAL A 382 -3.01 10.33 -2.35
C VAL A 382 -3.28 9.99 -3.82
N PRO A 383 -2.35 10.27 -4.75
CA PRO A 383 -2.52 9.87 -6.14
C PRO A 383 -2.84 8.38 -6.28
N SER A 384 -3.87 8.03 -7.04
CA SER A 384 -4.32 6.62 -7.11
C SER A 384 -3.45 5.78 -8.05
N LEU A 385 -3.09 6.36 -9.20
CA LEU A 385 -2.27 5.71 -10.22
C LEU A 385 -1.25 6.69 -10.77
N ILE A 386 0.04 6.32 -10.71
CA ILE A 386 1.15 7.04 -11.35
C ILE A 386 1.87 6.09 -12.31
N LEU A 387 1.95 6.48 -13.57
CA LEU A 387 2.74 5.80 -14.60
C LEU A 387 3.81 6.77 -15.13
N GLY A 388 5.09 6.45 -14.91
CA GLY A 388 6.23 7.22 -15.39
C GLY A 388 7.09 6.37 -16.32
N LEU A 389 6.80 6.40 -17.62
CA LEU A 389 7.32 5.42 -18.56
C LEU A 389 8.11 6.11 -19.67
N GLU A 390 9.38 5.74 -19.77
CA GLU A 390 10.26 6.14 -20.87
C GLU A 390 10.49 4.93 -21.79
N CYS A 391 11.08 5.15 -22.96
CA CYS A 391 11.52 4.08 -23.85
C CYS A 391 12.95 4.35 -24.29
N ARG A 392 13.66 3.30 -24.70
CA ARG A 392 14.93 3.46 -25.43
C ARG A 392 14.76 3.27 -26.94
N ASP A 393 14.26 2.11 -27.38
CA ASP A 393 14.40 1.71 -28.79
C ASP A 393 13.12 1.22 -29.49
N HIS A 394 12.04 0.87 -28.77
CA HIS A 394 10.83 0.27 -29.36
C HIS A 394 9.53 0.88 -28.81
N PRO A 395 8.49 1.02 -29.64
CA PRO A 395 7.18 1.47 -29.18
C PRO A 395 6.51 0.39 -28.32
N PHE A 396 5.79 0.82 -27.29
CA PHE A 396 5.00 -0.06 -26.43
C PHE A 396 3.63 0.52 -26.15
N LEU A 397 2.67 -0.35 -25.82
CA LEU A 397 1.29 0.04 -25.55
C LEU A 397 0.96 -0.11 -24.06
N ILE A 398 0.36 0.92 -23.50
CA ILE A 398 -0.25 0.92 -22.17
C ILE A 398 -1.75 0.80 -22.34
N THR A 399 -2.36 -0.15 -21.66
CA THR A 399 -3.81 -0.36 -21.67
C THR A 399 -4.38 -0.18 -20.28
N ILE A 400 -5.31 0.77 -20.11
CA ILE A 400 -6.08 0.94 -18.86
C ILE A 400 -7.55 0.74 -19.21
N ARG A 401 -8.17 -0.32 -18.70
CA ARG A 401 -9.56 -0.64 -19.05
C ARG A 401 -10.39 -1.23 -17.93
N ASN A 402 -11.71 -1.12 -18.08
CA ASN A 402 -12.71 -1.69 -17.17
C ASN A 402 -12.47 -1.34 -15.68
N SER A 403 -11.76 -0.25 -15.40
CA SER A 403 -11.33 0.10 -14.04
C SER A 403 -12.22 1.19 -13.47
N LEU A 404 -12.35 1.17 -12.14
CA LEU A 404 -13.19 2.08 -11.38
C LEU A 404 -12.34 2.99 -10.49
N PHE A 405 -12.50 4.30 -10.65
CA PHE A 405 -11.86 5.32 -9.83
C PHE A 405 -12.93 6.16 -9.16
N THR A 406 -13.13 5.96 -7.85
CA THR A 406 -14.25 6.59 -7.13
C THR A 406 -13.85 7.24 -5.82
N TYR A 407 -14.40 8.42 -5.54
CA TYR A 407 -14.22 9.12 -4.26
C TYR A 407 -12.75 9.40 -3.88
N ASN A 408 -11.83 9.44 -4.84
CA ASN A 408 -10.42 9.79 -4.57
C ASN A 408 -10.28 11.31 -4.45
N ASN A 409 -9.29 11.82 -3.71
CA ASN A 409 -9.21 13.24 -3.33
C ASN A 409 -7.83 13.88 -3.55
N ASP A 410 -7.15 13.45 -4.62
CA ASP A 410 -5.88 13.97 -5.14
C ASP A 410 -5.84 13.71 -6.66
N THR A 411 -4.70 13.86 -7.32
CA THR A 411 -4.49 13.49 -8.72
C THR A 411 -4.80 12.00 -8.92
N VAL A 412 -5.95 11.69 -9.50
CA VAL A 412 -6.43 10.30 -9.54
C VAL A 412 -5.55 9.44 -10.44
N ILE A 413 -5.30 9.90 -11.67
CA ILE A 413 -4.44 9.23 -12.64
C ILE A 413 -3.42 10.24 -13.18
N HIS A 414 -2.14 9.91 -13.05
CA HIS A 414 -1.03 10.70 -13.58
C HIS A 414 -0.19 9.85 -14.53
N LEU A 415 -0.20 10.22 -15.81
CA LEU A 415 0.51 9.54 -16.89
C LEU A 415 1.61 10.46 -17.44
N HIS A 416 2.85 10.02 -17.34
CA HIS A 416 3.99 10.64 -18.01
C HIS A 416 4.62 9.63 -18.98
N MET A 417 4.46 9.93 -20.27
CA MET A 417 4.72 9.04 -21.39
C MET A 417 5.88 9.61 -22.22
N GLY A 418 6.99 8.89 -22.28
CA GLY A 418 8.17 9.28 -23.05
C GLY A 418 8.01 9.05 -24.55
N GLU A 419 9.15 8.95 -25.23
CA GLU A 419 9.30 8.99 -26.69
C GLU A 419 8.53 7.92 -27.50
N CYS A 420 8.25 6.76 -26.92
CA CYS A 420 7.70 5.62 -27.65
C CYS A 420 6.45 5.01 -27.00
N ALA A 421 5.91 5.66 -25.97
CA ALA A 421 4.81 5.14 -25.19
C ALA A 421 3.46 5.45 -25.85
N GLY A 422 2.70 4.41 -26.19
CA GLY A 422 1.31 4.47 -26.64
C GLY A 422 0.34 4.22 -25.49
N LEU A 423 -0.90 4.72 -25.63
CA LEU A 423 -1.93 4.63 -24.61
C LEU A 423 -3.28 4.23 -25.21
N GLU A 424 -3.93 3.23 -24.63
CA GLU A 424 -5.34 2.93 -24.80
C GLU A 424 -6.04 2.92 -23.43
N MET A 425 -6.67 4.04 -23.10
CA MET A 425 -7.53 4.16 -21.92
C MET A 425 -8.99 4.04 -22.35
N LYS A 426 -9.66 2.93 -22.01
CA LYS A 426 -11.02 2.67 -22.46
C LYS A 426 -11.95 2.04 -21.45
N ASP A 427 -13.24 2.34 -21.57
CA ASP A 427 -14.29 1.65 -20.83
C ASP A 427 -14.09 1.73 -19.29
N ASN A 428 -13.50 2.83 -18.80
CA ASN A 428 -13.31 3.11 -17.37
C ASN A 428 -14.41 4.03 -16.83
N LEU A 429 -14.68 3.91 -15.53
CA LEU A 429 -15.59 4.79 -14.79
C LEU A 429 -14.78 5.59 -13.76
N LEU A 430 -14.87 6.91 -13.86
CA LEU A 430 -14.24 7.87 -12.96
C LEU A 430 -15.36 8.73 -12.38
N GLU A 431 -15.71 8.51 -11.13
CA GLU A 431 -16.91 9.08 -10.52
C GLU A 431 -16.63 9.69 -9.14
N GLU A 432 -17.17 10.88 -8.89
CA GLU A 432 -17.17 11.51 -7.56
C GLU A 432 -15.76 11.76 -6.98
N ASN A 433 -14.75 11.95 -7.84
CA ASN A 433 -13.39 12.26 -7.40
C ASN A 433 -13.18 13.77 -7.17
N ASN A 434 -12.19 14.10 -6.36
CA ASN A 434 -11.67 15.44 -6.05
C ASN A 434 -12.70 16.40 -5.45
N ARG A 435 -13.60 15.89 -4.61
CA ARG A 435 -14.68 16.66 -3.97
C ARG A 435 -14.20 17.90 -3.19
N ASN A 436 -12.94 17.92 -2.75
CA ASN A 436 -12.30 19.11 -2.18
C ASN A 436 -12.16 20.30 -3.16
N GLY A 437 -12.29 20.05 -4.47
CA GLY A 437 -12.17 21.05 -5.53
C GLY A 437 -10.73 21.32 -6.00
N GLU A 438 -9.77 20.50 -5.58
CA GLU A 438 -8.35 20.66 -5.93
C GLU A 438 -7.88 19.57 -6.90
N GLN A 439 -6.73 19.79 -7.56
CA GLN A 439 -6.11 18.86 -8.51
C GLN A 439 -7.02 18.48 -9.70
N GLY A 440 -6.64 17.45 -10.46
CA GLY A 440 -7.45 16.91 -11.56
C GLY A 440 -7.57 15.40 -11.53
N VAL A 441 -8.51 14.86 -12.29
CA VAL A 441 -8.75 13.41 -12.33
C VAL A 441 -7.72 12.72 -13.21
N LEU A 442 -7.47 13.23 -14.41
CA LEU A 442 -6.51 12.67 -15.35
C LEU A 442 -5.49 13.73 -15.78
N ILE A 443 -4.22 13.41 -15.61
CA ILE A 443 -3.11 14.19 -16.18
C ILE A 443 -2.36 13.30 -17.17
N LEU A 444 -2.26 13.75 -18.43
CA LEU A 444 -1.47 13.10 -19.46
C LEU A 444 -0.41 14.07 -20.00
N LYS A 445 0.85 13.69 -19.81
CA LYS A 445 2.03 14.34 -20.40
C LYS A 445 2.69 13.36 -21.35
N ALA A 446 2.82 13.73 -22.62
CA ALA A 446 3.42 12.88 -23.65
C ALA A 446 4.56 13.59 -24.41
N GLN A 447 5.61 12.85 -24.75
CA GLN A 447 6.76 13.38 -25.50
C GLN A 447 7.16 12.48 -26.69
N PRO A 448 6.26 12.17 -27.64
CA PRO A 448 6.52 11.16 -28.66
C PRO A 448 7.60 11.55 -29.67
N LYS A 449 8.40 10.58 -30.13
CA LYS A 449 9.48 10.76 -31.11
C LYS A 449 8.98 10.80 -32.54
N LYS A 450 9.55 11.71 -33.33
CA LYS A 450 9.21 11.98 -34.74
C LYS A 450 9.07 10.76 -35.67
N MET A 451 9.83 9.68 -35.47
CA MET A 451 10.01 8.63 -36.49
C MET A 451 9.10 7.40 -36.31
N LEU A 452 8.23 7.40 -35.30
CA LEU A 452 7.38 6.24 -34.98
C LEU A 452 5.92 6.58 -35.29
N ASP A 453 5.53 6.41 -36.56
CA ASP A 453 4.19 6.75 -37.09
C ASP A 453 3.03 5.88 -36.50
N ASP A 454 3.34 4.83 -35.73
CA ASP A 454 2.37 3.81 -35.25
C ASP A 454 1.93 3.95 -33.78
N ILE A 455 2.51 4.88 -33.02
CA ILE A 455 2.13 5.03 -31.61
C ILE A 455 0.82 5.82 -31.55
N LEU A 456 -0.18 5.28 -30.87
CA LEU A 456 -1.51 5.90 -30.73
C LEU A 456 -1.75 6.23 -29.26
N LEU A 457 -2.20 7.46 -29.00
CA LEU A 457 -2.78 7.86 -27.71
C LEU A 457 -4.29 7.94 -27.87
N SER A 458 -5.04 7.06 -27.20
CA SER A 458 -6.49 6.97 -27.29
C SER A 458 -7.13 6.94 -25.90
N ILE A 459 -8.04 7.88 -25.66
CA ILE A 459 -8.92 7.92 -24.49
C ILE A 459 -10.34 7.79 -25.03
N LYS A 460 -10.98 6.62 -24.87
CA LYS A 460 -12.28 6.36 -25.49
C LYS A 460 -13.29 5.64 -24.62
N ARG A 461 -14.57 5.99 -24.74
CA ARG A 461 -15.67 5.32 -24.02
C ARG A 461 -15.50 5.29 -22.49
N ASN A 462 -14.80 6.28 -21.94
CA ASN A 462 -14.73 6.45 -20.49
C ASN A 462 -15.88 7.33 -20.01
N LYS A 463 -16.30 7.13 -18.77
CA LYS A 463 -17.33 7.94 -18.11
C LYS A 463 -16.68 8.74 -16.98
N PHE A 464 -16.79 10.05 -17.06
CA PHE A 464 -16.35 11.00 -16.05
C PHE A 464 -17.59 11.67 -15.45
N LEU A 465 -18.02 11.19 -14.29
CA LEU A 465 -19.30 11.57 -13.68
C LEU A 465 -19.06 12.31 -12.35
N SER A 466 -19.69 13.47 -12.17
CA SER A 466 -19.68 14.19 -10.89
C SER A 466 -18.28 14.42 -10.28
N ASN A 467 -17.25 14.55 -11.12
CA ASN A 467 -15.90 14.83 -10.63
C ASN A 467 -15.71 16.32 -10.39
N HIS A 468 -14.96 16.65 -9.37
CA HIS A 468 -14.60 18.00 -8.97
C HIS A 468 -13.12 18.27 -9.29
N GLY A 469 -12.61 19.46 -9.00
CA GLY A 469 -11.19 19.82 -9.17
C GLY A 469 -10.96 21.08 -10.00
N GLU A 470 -9.69 21.35 -10.34
CA GLU A 470 -9.34 22.36 -11.34
C GLU A 470 -9.83 21.93 -12.73
N TYR A 471 -9.66 20.65 -13.04
CA TYR A 471 -10.10 20.03 -14.29
C TYR A 471 -10.40 18.54 -14.15
N VAL A 472 -11.23 17.98 -15.04
CA VAL A 472 -11.35 16.51 -15.12
C VAL A 472 -10.11 15.94 -15.79
N ALA A 473 -9.76 16.43 -16.97
CA ALA A 473 -8.59 15.95 -17.70
C ALA A 473 -7.71 17.10 -18.19
N SER A 474 -6.40 16.95 -18.04
CA SER A 474 -5.39 17.85 -18.61
C SER A 474 -4.43 17.07 -19.50
N LEU A 475 -4.36 17.46 -20.78
CA LEU A 475 -3.65 16.74 -21.82
C LEU A 475 -2.61 17.66 -22.48
N SER A 476 -1.36 17.20 -22.46
CA SER A 476 -0.22 17.94 -23.00
C SER A 476 0.70 17.03 -23.80
N MET A 477 1.29 17.59 -24.86
CA MET A 477 2.27 16.91 -25.70
C MET A 477 3.33 17.92 -26.17
N GLU A 478 4.62 17.66 -25.88
CA GLU A 478 5.70 18.67 -26.02
C GLU A 478 6.30 18.77 -27.44
N GLU A 479 6.51 17.65 -28.14
CA GLU A 479 7.05 17.64 -29.51
C GLU A 479 6.15 16.84 -30.46
N SER A 480 6.23 17.13 -31.78
CA SER A 480 5.50 16.37 -32.79
C SER A 480 6.33 15.97 -34.00
N ASN A 481 6.16 14.71 -34.41
CA ASN A 481 5.53 14.46 -35.69
C ASN A 481 4.19 13.75 -35.44
N LYS A 482 3.12 14.27 -36.04
CA LYS A 482 1.89 13.57 -36.45
C LYS A 482 1.35 12.39 -35.62
N MET A 483 1.45 12.42 -34.30
CA MET A 483 0.69 11.52 -33.45
C MET A 483 -0.64 12.16 -33.08
N SER A 484 -1.73 11.67 -33.65
CA SER A 484 -3.07 12.16 -33.35
C SER A 484 -3.52 11.53 -32.03
N GLY A 485 -3.44 12.27 -30.92
CA GLY A 485 -4.11 11.88 -29.70
C GLY A 485 -5.62 11.93 -29.93
N ILE A 486 -6.34 10.84 -29.70
CA ILE A 486 -7.79 10.75 -29.96
C ILE A 486 -8.53 10.66 -28.63
N ILE A 487 -9.40 11.63 -28.39
CA ILE A 487 -10.36 11.61 -27.28
C ILE A 487 -11.73 11.42 -27.91
N SER A 488 -12.34 10.25 -27.74
CA SER A 488 -13.58 9.95 -28.45
C SER A 488 -14.59 9.12 -27.69
N GLU A 489 -15.88 9.36 -27.92
CA GLU A 489 -16.98 8.59 -27.32
C GLU A 489 -16.97 8.62 -25.78
N ASN A 490 -16.32 9.60 -25.15
CA ASN A 490 -16.35 9.74 -23.70
C ASN A 490 -17.57 10.54 -23.26
N LEU A 491 -18.06 10.23 -22.05
CA LEU A 491 -19.14 10.94 -21.38
C LEU A 491 -18.56 11.76 -20.23
N PHE A 492 -18.75 13.07 -20.26
CA PHE A 492 -18.44 14.01 -19.19
C PHE A 492 -19.73 14.62 -18.69
N GLU A 493 -20.23 14.19 -17.54
CA GLU A 493 -21.53 14.61 -17.00
C GLU A 493 -21.43 15.05 -15.54
N ASP A 494 -22.12 16.12 -15.20
CA ASP A 494 -22.26 16.69 -13.85
C ASP A 494 -20.94 16.99 -13.13
N ASN A 495 -19.83 17.11 -13.86
CA ASN A 495 -18.55 17.52 -13.30
C ASN A 495 -18.60 19.00 -12.86
N LEU A 496 -17.86 19.32 -11.80
CA LEU A 496 -17.78 20.65 -11.19
C LEU A 496 -16.33 21.12 -11.12
N ASN A 497 -15.87 21.78 -12.18
CA ASN A 497 -14.47 22.22 -12.30
C ASN A 497 -14.31 23.72 -12.22
N SER A 498 -13.31 24.17 -11.44
CA SER A 498 -13.01 25.59 -11.24
C SER A 498 -12.35 26.24 -12.46
N ASP A 499 -11.73 25.46 -13.34
CA ASP A 499 -11.27 25.93 -14.65
C ASP A 499 -12.04 25.32 -15.82
N ALA A 500 -11.83 24.03 -16.12
CA ALA A 500 -12.48 23.39 -17.28
C ALA A 500 -12.65 21.90 -17.09
N VAL A 501 -13.64 21.27 -17.73
CA VAL A 501 -13.73 19.81 -17.75
C VAL A 501 -12.50 19.22 -18.46
N LEU A 502 -12.16 19.73 -19.64
CA LEU A 502 -11.01 19.28 -20.43
C LEU A 502 -10.05 20.43 -20.75
N VAL A 503 -8.80 20.30 -20.33
CA VAL A 503 -7.71 21.23 -20.66
C VAL A 503 -6.78 20.57 -21.67
N VAL A 504 -6.55 21.23 -22.79
CA VAL A 504 -5.61 20.76 -23.82
C VAL A 504 -4.58 21.84 -24.09
N THR A 505 -3.30 21.48 -23.98
CA THR A 505 -2.18 22.42 -24.11
C THR A 505 -1.29 22.16 -25.33
N SER A 506 -1.75 21.33 -26.28
CA SER A 506 -1.04 21.01 -27.51
C SER A 506 -2.00 20.78 -28.69
N PRO A 507 -1.61 21.05 -29.94
CA PRO A 507 -2.51 20.96 -31.10
C PRO A 507 -2.68 19.52 -31.62
N TYR A 508 -2.08 18.53 -30.98
CA TYR A 508 -2.00 17.16 -31.48
C TYR A 508 -3.16 16.26 -31.00
N PHE A 509 -4.09 16.82 -30.23
CA PHE A 509 -5.28 16.11 -29.77
C PHE A 509 -6.51 16.43 -30.63
N HIS A 510 -7.25 15.39 -30.97
CA HIS A 510 -8.53 15.42 -31.67
C HIS A 510 -9.63 15.00 -30.70
N ILE A 511 -10.65 15.85 -30.56
CA ILE A 511 -11.81 15.60 -29.69
C ILE A 511 -12.99 15.26 -30.58
N ILE A 512 -13.43 14.00 -30.58
CA ILE A 512 -14.40 13.51 -31.56
C ILE A 512 -15.54 12.75 -30.88
N ASN A 513 -16.80 13.08 -31.16
CA ASN A 513 -17.96 12.32 -30.69
C ASN A 513 -18.03 12.13 -29.15
N ASN A 514 -17.61 13.12 -28.36
CA ASN A 514 -17.76 13.09 -26.90
C ASN A 514 -19.03 13.84 -26.48
N THR A 515 -19.57 13.49 -25.32
CA THR A 515 -20.71 14.17 -24.70
C THR A 515 -20.25 14.96 -23.49
N PHE A 516 -20.57 16.25 -23.45
CA PHE A 516 -20.28 17.16 -22.36
C PHE A 516 -21.58 17.75 -21.83
N SER A 517 -21.91 17.48 -20.57
CA SER A 517 -23.07 18.02 -19.86
C SER A 517 -22.66 18.43 -18.45
N ASN A 518 -21.94 19.56 -18.35
CA ASN A 518 -21.36 20.03 -17.08
C ASN A 518 -21.76 21.50 -16.84
N PRO A 519 -23.03 21.78 -16.49
CA PRO A 519 -23.55 23.14 -16.45
C PRO A 519 -22.85 24.03 -15.43
N ASN A 520 -22.29 23.43 -14.37
CA ASN A 520 -21.66 24.11 -13.24
C ASN A 520 -20.13 24.23 -13.35
N SER A 521 -19.48 23.52 -14.28
CA SER A 521 -18.07 23.77 -14.60
C SER A 521 -17.92 25.13 -15.28
N LYS A 522 -16.82 25.83 -14.98
CA LYS A 522 -16.54 27.14 -15.57
C LYS A 522 -16.44 27.06 -17.10
N TYR A 523 -15.73 26.07 -17.63
CA TYR A 523 -15.66 25.76 -19.06
C TYR A 523 -15.85 24.26 -19.32
N GLN A 524 -16.37 23.90 -20.50
CA GLN A 524 -16.34 22.50 -20.96
C GLN A 524 -14.94 22.14 -21.44
N THR A 525 -14.34 22.99 -22.28
CA THR A 525 -12.98 22.77 -22.78
C THR A 525 -12.21 24.08 -22.79
N VAL A 526 -10.93 24.01 -22.42
CA VAL A 526 -9.98 25.12 -22.55
C VAL A 526 -8.78 24.68 -23.38
N LEU A 527 -8.41 25.55 -24.32
CA LEU A 527 -7.21 25.38 -25.15
C LEU A 527 -6.18 26.41 -24.72
N ARG A 528 -5.03 25.93 -24.25
CA ARG A 528 -3.90 26.76 -23.83
C ARG A 528 -2.76 26.58 -24.83
N GLY A 529 -2.69 27.47 -25.82
CA GLY A 529 -1.80 27.28 -26.97
C GLY A 529 -1.50 28.55 -27.75
N ASN A 530 -0.74 28.39 -28.84
CA ASN A 530 -0.49 29.47 -29.80
C ASN A 530 -1.76 29.72 -30.63
N SER A 531 -2.09 30.99 -30.90
CA SER A 531 -3.27 31.43 -31.67
C SER A 531 -3.38 30.82 -33.08
N ASN A 532 -2.29 30.29 -33.63
CA ASN A 532 -2.27 29.66 -34.96
C ASN A 532 -2.67 28.18 -34.99
N TRP A 533 -3.02 27.57 -33.85
CA TRP A 533 -3.36 26.15 -33.80
C TRP A 533 -4.72 25.86 -34.43
N LYS A 534 -4.75 24.88 -35.34
CA LYS A 534 -5.99 24.32 -35.87
C LYS A 534 -6.44 23.17 -34.97
N PHE A 535 -7.49 23.41 -34.21
CA PHE A 535 -8.05 22.43 -33.29
C PHE A 535 -9.15 21.60 -33.97
N THR A 536 -9.08 20.27 -33.84
CA THR A 536 -10.11 19.38 -34.37
C THR A 536 -11.08 18.99 -33.27
N ALA A 537 -12.28 19.57 -33.32
CA ALA A 537 -13.40 19.17 -32.49
C ALA A 537 -14.62 18.91 -33.37
N SER A 538 -14.96 17.64 -33.61
CA SER A 538 -16.05 17.24 -34.49
C SER A 538 -17.02 16.27 -33.81
N GLY A 539 -18.31 16.42 -34.09
CA GLY A 539 -19.35 15.51 -33.59
C GLY A 539 -19.55 15.49 -32.06
N ASN A 540 -18.96 16.43 -31.31
CA ASN A 540 -19.15 16.51 -29.86
C ASN A 540 -20.48 17.21 -29.49
N GLU A 541 -21.12 16.72 -28.43
CA GLU A 541 -22.28 17.35 -27.81
C GLU A 541 -21.81 18.21 -26.62
N TRP A 542 -22.08 19.52 -26.64
CA TRP A 542 -21.54 20.48 -25.65
C TRP A 542 -22.52 20.88 -24.53
N GLY A 543 -23.68 20.22 -24.46
CA GLY A 543 -24.64 20.43 -23.37
C GLY A 543 -25.38 21.78 -23.38
N SER A 544 -25.12 22.66 -24.35
CA SER A 544 -25.91 23.86 -24.61
C SER A 544 -26.45 23.85 -26.04
N THR A 545 -27.74 24.19 -26.19
CA THR A 545 -28.41 24.35 -27.50
C THR A 545 -28.23 25.74 -28.10
N ILE A 546 -27.48 26.63 -27.43
CA ILE A 546 -27.29 28.03 -27.86
C ILE A 546 -25.87 28.16 -28.41
N ALA A 547 -25.71 28.45 -29.71
CA ALA A 547 -24.41 28.54 -30.37
C ALA A 547 -23.44 29.53 -29.69
N ASN A 548 -23.95 30.65 -29.16
CA ASN A 548 -23.16 31.64 -28.43
C ASN A 548 -22.67 31.12 -27.06
N ASP A 549 -23.41 30.22 -26.41
CA ASP A 549 -22.99 29.60 -25.15
C ASP A 549 -21.90 28.56 -25.39
N VAL A 550 -21.91 27.88 -26.55
CA VAL A 550 -20.86 26.93 -26.91
C VAL A 550 -19.53 27.68 -27.06
N GLU A 551 -19.49 28.79 -27.80
CA GLU A 551 -18.29 29.63 -27.94
C GLU A 551 -17.82 30.24 -26.61
N GLN A 552 -18.74 30.60 -25.69
CA GLN A 552 -18.39 31.13 -24.37
C GLN A 552 -17.93 30.06 -23.37
N ARG A 553 -18.48 28.84 -23.44
CA ARG A 553 -18.14 27.71 -22.56
C ARG A 553 -16.94 26.90 -23.06
N SER A 554 -16.51 27.10 -24.30
CA SER A 554 -15.18 26.70 -24.78
C SER A 554 -14.27 27.93 -24.77
N HIS A 555 -13.70 28.28 -23.62
CA HIS A 555 -12.82 29.45 -23.58
C HIS A 555 -11.51 29.15 -24.27
N ILE A 556 -11.37 29.69 -25.48
CA ILE A 556 -10.16 29.66 -26.28
C ILE A 556 -9.36 30.91 -25.91
N SER A 557 -8.20 30.74 -25.27
CA SER A 557 -7.29 31.87 -25.10
C SER A 557 -6.72 32.26 -26.47
N SER A 558 -7.25 33.34 -27.04
CA SER A 558 -6.92 33.98 -28.34
C SER A 558 -7.52 33.34 -29.61
N GLU A 559 -8.46 34.07 -30.23
CA GLU A 559 -8.93 34.00 -31.63
C GLU A 559 -8.82 32.65 -32.39
N MET A 560 -9.38 31.55 -31.88
CA MET A 560 -9.54 30.33 -32.70
C MET A 560 -11.01 30.11 -33.07
N SER A 561 -11.27 29.91 -34.36
CA SER A 561 -12.60 29.59 -34.90
C SER A 561 -12.89 28.10 -34.74
N ILE A 562 -13.98 27.75 -34.04
CA ILE A 562 -14.47 26.37 -33.99
C ILE A 562 -15.19 26.08 -35.30
N HIS A 563 -14.66 25.19 -36.15
CA HIS A 563 -15.45 24.60 -37.22
C HIS A 563 -16.37 23.52 -36.61
N SER A 564 -17.46 23.95 -35.99
CA SER A 564 -18.57 23.08 -35.63
C SER A 564 -19.37 22.77 -36.90
N THR A 565 -19.01 21.71 -37.62
CA THR A 565 -19.88 21.22 -38.69
C THR A 565 -21.04 20.45 -38.06
N PRO A 566 -22.31 20.81 -38.35
CA PRO A 566 -23.45 20.04 -37.90
C PRO A 566 -23.39 18.61 -38.45
N SER A 567 -23.88 17.67 -37.67
CA SER A 567 -23.98 16.24 -37.97
C SER A 567 -24.48 15.97 -39.40
N SER A 568 -23.61 15.44 -40.26
CA SER A 568 -24.02 14.63 -41.39
C SER A 568 -23.16 13.37 -41.43
N ASP A 569 -23.79 12.23 -41.18
CA ASP A 569 -23.23 10.88 -41.27
C ASP A 569 -22.63 10.64 -42.67
N THR A 570 -21.31 10.80 -42.85
CA THR A 570 -20.51 10.11 -43.92
C THR A 570 -18.99 10.42 -43.98
N MET A 571 -18.37 11.11 -43.02
CA MET A 571 -16.97 11.62 -43.17
C MET A 571 -15.83 10.76 -42.59
N GLY A 572 -16.04 9.49 -42.25
CA GLY A 572 -14.98 8.63 -41.69
C GLY A 572 -13.83 8.28 -42.66
N ASN A 573 -14.10 8.23 -43.98
CA ASN A 573 -13.14 7.72 -44.97
C ASN A 573 -12.52 8.79 -45.89
N ALA A 574 -13.03 10.03 -45.90
CA ALA A 574 -12.59 11.07 -46.84
C ALA A 574 -11.40 11.91 -46.32
N LEU A 575 -11.24 12.02 -45.00
CA LEU A 575 -10.20 12.86 -44.36
C LEU A 575 -8.78 12.28 -44.47
N VAL A 576 -8.64 10.98 -44.72
CA VAL A 576 -7.34 10.29 -44.84
C VAL A 576 -6.57 10.69 -46.11
N GLU A 577 -7.27 11.10 -47.18
CA GLU A 577 -6.66 11.41 -48.48
C GLU A 577 -6.25 12.89 -48.63
N GLU A 578 -6.90 13.83 -47.93
CA GLU A 578 -6.59 15.27 -48.04
C GLU A 578 -5.34 15.71 -47.24
N MET A 579 -4.91 14.94 -46.24
CA MET A 579 -3.84 15.30 -45.29
C MET A 579 -2.40 15.05 -45.78
N LYS A 580 -2.22 14.57 -47.02
CA LYS A 580 -0.89 14.35 -47.63
C LYS A 580 -0.21 15.64 -48.14
N LYS A 581 -0.92 16.78 -48.23
CA LYS A 581 -0.50 17.84 -49.16
C LYS A 581 0.21 19.09 -48.61
N ASN A 582 0.17 19.42 -47.32
CA ASN A 582 0.76 20.69 -46.87
C ASN A 582 1.52 20.58 -45.54
N ALA A 583 2.85 20.55 -45.62
CA ALA A 583 3.74 20.82 -44.50
C ALA A 583 4.93 21.64 -45.01
N THR A 584 5.06 22.89 -44.57
CA THR A 584 6.32 23.64 -44.63
C THR A 584 6.56 24.37 -43.32
N ASN A 585 7.79 24.16 -42.85
CA ASN A 585 8.49 24.57 -41.63
C ASN A 585 8.10 25.91 -40.99
N ILE A 586 7.97 25.90 -39.66
CA ILE A 586 8.27 27.04 -38.79
C ILE A 586 8.90 26.50 -37.50
N GLU A 587 10.13 26.92 -37.20
CA GLU A 587 10.77 26.81 -35.88
C GLU A 587 10.09 27.79 -34.91
N ILE A 588 9.59 27.33 -33.77
CA ILE A 588 9.18 28.24 -32.68
C ILE A 588 9.63 27.70 -31.32
N VAL A 589 10.28 28.63 -30.62
CA VAL A 589 10.81 28.68 -29.26
C VAL A 589 9.88 28.10 -28.19
N THR A 590 10.45 27.24 -27.32
CA THR A 590 9.86 26.68 -26.11
C THR A 590 9.78 27.70 -24.97
N PRO A 591 8.70 27.70 -24.16
CA PRO A 591 8.78 28.14 -22.77
C PRO A 591 9.03 26.91 -21.87
N LEU A 592 10.15 26.93 -21.16
CA LEU A 592 10.50 26.01 -20.09
C LEU A 592 9.46 26.01 -18.94
N ASN A 593 9.36 24.85 -18.27
CA ASN A 593 8.91 24.59 -16.90
C ASN A 593 7.47 24.10 -16.68
N MET A 594 7.29 22.77 -16.67
CA MET A 594 6.35 22.08 -15.76
C MET A 594 6.63 20.56 -15.68
N GLN A 595 7.86 20.20 -15.31
CA GLN A 595 8.17 18.85 -14.80
C GLN A 595 7.95 18.85 -13.27
N CYS A 596 7.63 17.69 -12.70
CA CYS A 596 7.24 17.46 -11.30
C CYS A 596 5.78 17.82 -10.94
N SER A 597 4.91 16.80 -10.97
CA SER A 597 3.58 16.84 -10.34
C SER A 597 3.61 15.91 -9.13
N HIS A 598 3.85 16.49 -7.95
CA HIS A 598 3.81 15.91 -6.59
C HIS A 598 5.00 15.03 -6.17
N LEU A 599 5.86 15.51 -5.25
CA LEU A 599 6.55 14.76 -4.17
C LEU A 599 7.39 15.75 -3.31
N ASN A 600 7.61 15.42 -2.02
CA ASN A 600 8.28 16.21 -0.96
C ASN A 600 9.70 16.77 -1.28
N TYR A 601 10.26 16.51 -2.46
CA TYR A 601 11.62 16.87 -2.87
C TYR A 601 11.67 17.78 -4.11
N CYS A 602 10.54 18.39 -4.48
CA CYS A 602 10.44 19.39 -5.54
C CYS A 602 10.81 20.78 -5.04
N SER A 603 11.59 21.53 -5.82
CA SER A 603 11.69 22.98 -5.63
C SER A 603 10.39 23.67 -6.05
N ASN A 604 10.13 24.88 -5.54
CA ASN A 604 8.97 25.72 -5.93
C ASN A 604 8.89 26.07 -7.44
N ARG A 605 9.79 25.55 -8.28
CA ARG A 605 9.87 25.77 -9.73
C ARG A 605 9.74 24.49 -10.57
N GLY A 606 9.35 23.36 -9.98
CA GLY A 606 9.15 22.11 -10.74
C GLY A 606 10.46 21.45 -11.17
N THR A 607 11.44 21.43 -10.27
CA THR A 607 12.75 20.77 -10.49
C THR A 607 13.08 19.92 -9.27
N CYS A 608 13.39 18.64 -9.46
CA CYS A 608 13.80 17.73 -8.40
C CYS A 608 15.09 18.24 -7.72
N MET A 609 15.10 18.39 -6.39
CA MET A 609 16.23 18.99 -5.66
C MET A 609 17.30 17.98 -5.25
N GLY A 610 18.10 17.50 -6.21
CA GLY A 610 19.12 16.46 -5.96
C GLY A 610 18.55 15.05 -6.04
N TRP A 611 17.49 14.90 -6.83
CA TRP A 611 16.81 13.66 -7.17
C TRP A 611 16.46 13.72 -8.68
N SER A 612 16.27 12.59 -9.34
CA SER A 612 15.83 12.40 -10.73
C SER A 612 14.59 11.52 -10.76
N SER A 613 14.13 11.14 -11.96
CA SER A 613 12.83 10.51 -12.28
C SER A 613 11.63 11.46 -12.22
N VAL A 614 10.54 11.04 -12.86
CA VAL A 614 9.27 11.79 -13.03
C VAL A 614 8.64 12.18 -11.69
N ASP A 615 8.84 11.33 -10.69
CA ASP A 615 8.37 11.42 -9.31
C ASP A 615 9.46 11.89 -8.34
N CYS A 616 10.68 12.21 -8.79
CA CYS A 616 11.80 12.55 -7.90
C CYS A 616 12.14 11.44 -6.88
N SER A 617 11.92 10.17 -7.22
CA SER A 617 12.19 9.02 -6.35
C SER A 617 13.60 8.45 -6.51
N GLN A 618 14.31 8.81 -7.58
CA GLN A 618 15.71 8.41 -7.77
C GLN A 618 16.64 9.47 -7.18
N PRO A 619 17.58 9.14 -6.27
CA PRO A 619 18.54 10.11 -5.78
C PRO A 619 19.56 10.48 -6.87
N LEU A 620 19.90 11.78 -6.98
CA LEU A 620 21.00 12.23 -7.84
C LEU A 620 22.28 12.40 -7.01
N CYS A 621 23.34 11.75 -7.45
CA CYS A 621 24.68 11.91 -6.89
C CYS A 621 25.54 12.76 -7.84
N ARG A 622 26.27 13.76 -7.31
CA ARG A 622 27.07 14.74 -8.07
C ARG A 622 28.02 14.17 -9.13
N TYR A 623 28.39 12.89 -9.02
CA TYR A 623 29.31 12.20 -9.94
C TYR A 623 28.89 10.76 -10.25
N ASP A 624 27.62 10.41 -10.08
CA ASP A 624 27.14 9.02 -10.25
C ASP A 624 28.02 8.00 -9.50
N CYS A 625 28.37 8.36 -8.26
CA CYS A 625 29.26 7.56 -7.41
C CYS A 625 30.60 7.21 -8.07
N SER A 626 31.10 8.07 -8.96
CA SER A 626 32.31 7.84 -9.77
C SER A 626 32.28 6.51 -10.56
N GLY A 627 31.11 5.91 -10.78
CA GLY A 627 30.94 4.58 -11.39
C GLY A 627 31.35 3.39 -10.50
N HIS A 628 31.52 3.59 -9.19
CA HIS A 628 31.99 2.58 -8.23
C HIS A 628 31.10 2.47 -6.99
N GLY A 629 29.80 2.73 -7.17
CA GLY A 629 28.80 2.62 -6.12
C GLY A 629 27.40 2.93 -6.62
N LYS A 630 26.40 2.71 -5.75
CA LYS A 630 24.98 3.00 -5.99
C LYS A 630 24.56 4.26 -5.25
N CYS A 631 23.86 5.17 -5.93
CA CYS A 631 23.30 6.35 -5.28
C CYS A 631 22.12 5.92 -4.39
N VAL A 632 22.22 6.15 -3.09
CA VAL A 632 21.21 5.74 -2.09
C VAL A 632 20.47 6.94 -1.47
N SER A 633 21.05 8.13 -1.58
CA SER A 633 20.48 9.40 -1.14
C SER A 633 21.20 10.55 -1.87
N LYS A 634 20.70 11.79 -1.72
CA LYS A 634 21.27 12.97 -2.40
C LYS A 634 22.75 13.14 -2.04
N ASP A 635 23.62 13.04 -3.05
CA ASP A 635 25.08 13.10 -2.90
C ASP A 635 25.66 12.04 -1.94
N GLU A 636 24.97 10.90 -1.76
CA GLU A 636 25.39 9.80 -0.87
C GLU A 636 25.39 8.46 -1.62
N CYS A 637 26.55 7.81 -1.60
CA CYS A 637 26.81 6.60 -2.35
C CYS A 637 27.10 5.40 -1.46
N GLU A 638 26.45 4.28 -1.77
CA GLU A 638 26.84 2.95 -1.31
C GLU A 638 27.98 2.44 -2.20
N CYS A 639 29.20 2.34 -1.67
CA CYS A 639 30.40 2.00 -2.45
C CYS A 639 30.51 0.49 -2.74
N ASP A 640 31.00 0.15 -3.93
CA ASP A 640 31.40 -1.22 -4.26
C ASP A 640 32.59 -1.69 -3.39
N VAL A 641 32.72 -3.00 -3.20
CA VAL A 641 33.80 -3.59 -2.40
C VAL A 641 35.18 -3.13 -2.90
N GLY A 642 35.99 -2.57 -2.00
CA GLY A 642 37.32 -2.02 -2.32
C GLY A 642 37.34 -0.50 -2.57
N TRP A 643 36.19 0.17 -2.45
CA TRP A 643 36.05 1.61 -2.64
C TRP A 643 35.40 2.29 -1.42
N THR A 644 35.69 3.58 -1.22
CA THR A 644 35.17 4.37 -0.09
C THR A 644 35.00 5.85 -0.43
N GLY A 645 34.07 6.54 0.25
CA GLY A 645 33.82 7.97 0.15
C GLY A 645 32.33 8.30 -0.04
N ASP A 646 31.90 9.49 0.39
CA ASP A 646 30.47 9.83 0.45
C ASP A 646 29.91 10.25 -0.93
N ALA A 647 30.54 11.24 -1.58
CA ALA A 647 30.13 11.77 -2.89
C ALA A 647 31.20 11.61 -3.98
N ASN A 648 32.47 11.46 -3.58
CA ASN A 648 33.58 11.13 -4.46
C ASN A 648 34.18 9.83 -3.94
N ILE A 649 33.93 8.75 -4.68
CA ILE A 649 34.45 7.44 -4.33
C ILE A 649 35.91 7.30 -4.78
N TYR A 650 36.76 6.76 -3.91
CA TYR A 650 38.18 6.48 -4.16
C TYR A 650 38.54 5.04 -3.72
N PRO A 651 39.62 4.44 -4.24
CA PRO A 651 40.04 3.10 -3.81
C PRO A 651 40.44 3.09 -2.33
N MET A 652 40.04 2.06 -1.59
CA MET A 652 40.57 1.80 -0.25
C MET A 652 42.06 1.45 -0.36
N GLN A 653 42.91 2.16 0.38
CA GLN A 653 44.36 1.90 0.46
C GLN A 653 44.69 0.69 1.33
#